data_AF-A0A2C9K9W2-F1
#
_entry.id   AF-A0A2C9K9W2-F1
#
_cell.length_a   1.000
_cell.length_b   1.000
_cell.length_c   1.000
_cell.angle_alpha   90.00
_cell.angle_beta   90.00
_cell.angle_gamma   90.00
#
_symmetry.space_group_name_H-M   'P 1'
#
loop_
_entity.id
_entity.type
_entity.pdbx_description
1 polymer ?
#
loop_
_entity_poly.entity_id
_entity_poly.type
_entity_poly.pdbx_seq_one_letter_code
_entity_poly.pdbx_strand_id
1 'polypeptide(L)'
;MEYTSSSIKILEGLEAVRKRPVNDINVELALQHVDTEDYVVASFCNNISTHEGGTHEEGFKMAFTRVINNYLTTNFKKSKDKINLQGEDIREGLTCLISIKHPEPQYEGQTKGKLSNSDARKAVNDLFDVNFEKFLLENPEVANKIIEKGLEAQRARIAAKKAREFVKRKGVLEISTLPGKLADCSSRNPKECELFLVEGDSAGGSAKLGRNREIQAILPLKGKVINVEKNLIQKIMNNQEIGNLIKSIGCGIQESFDIAGIAVGMATNIPPHNLNNVIDALILQINDDSVDIEKLIDAIQGPDFPTGGYVSSPSNIRKIYRDGSGSVTIQAKVDVLEEERILIVKEIPYQTNKARIIERIAELVNDKIIEGISDIKDESNYEGIRIVIKYKKGFESEVEILVKKTRFELKAAEQRIHLLLGIKKAVEDIDKTVRILKESRTSSDAISNLCDQLEITQVQAKAILDMKMQRLVEKFGDERRSEITEDYSNIEDEDLIKREDIVVLMTQSNYIKRIPVEEYKLQNRGGVGTKSLSFYEDDVTKLVTSGSTHDDYMFFTKKGFVYRIKGYKIFSKSKQSKGIPIINLLKTLEKDDDIKEIINVSKEDYNANTSLSFITKTGLIKKTSILHYARINVNGKIAISLRENDEIVNVLKTTKETKCIVVTSNGKGLRFDASLIRDIGRSSQGVKAIKLLDNSYVVSAANDSNSKYLLIITEKGMGKLNLLDEGFRIKGRGTQGYNLISKSNNDRIVYSLSVNENDEILLVTEKVYITTPIYYPNSTLHIGHAYSTVIADSYKRFRINTGDDVYFLTGSDEHVTVNNEKMSKSLGNVVNPLELIDKYGADSLRYFLMKS
;
A
#
# COMPACT_ATOMS: atom_id res chain seq x y z
N MET A 1 6.26 -14.98 -37.09
CA MET A 1 6.53 -14.99 -35.64
C MET A 1 5.21 -14.81 -34.92
N GLU A 2 4.62 -15.92 -34.46
CA GLU A 2 3.47 -15.92 -33.56
C GLU A 2 3.95 -15.52 -32.17
N TYR A 3 3.57 -14.33 -31.71
CA TYR A 3 3.74 -13.94 -30.31
C TYR A 3 2.44 -14.24 -29.57
N THR A 4 2.52 -15.20 -28.66
CA THR A 4 1.45 -15.60 -27.74
C THR A 4 1.03 -14.43 -26.85
N SER A 5 -0.19 -13.95 -27.05
CA SER A 5 -0.86 -12.96 -26.23
C SER A 5 -1.39 -13.58 -24.94
N SER A 6 -0.80 -13.25 -23.80
CA SER A 6 -1.41 -13.54 -22.51
C SER A 6 -1.04 -12.46 -21.49
N SER A 7 -1.71 -11.31 -21.58
CA SER A 7 -2.05 -10.37 -20.47
C SER A 7 -2.27 -8.91 -20.93
N ILE A 8 -2.98 -8.69 -22.03
CA ILE A 8 -3.61 -7.38 -22.30
C ILE A 8 -5.09 -7.65 -22.56
N LYS A 9 -5.95 -7.31 -21.61
CA LYS A 9 -7.38 -7.18 -21.90
C LYS A 9 -7.55 -5.91 -22.72
N ILE A 10 -7.38 -6.03 -24.03
CA ILE A 10 -7.82 -5.02 -24.99
C ILE A 10 -9.34 -4.98 -24.88
N LEU A 11 -9.89 -3.86 -24.41
CA LEU A 11 -11.31 -3.58 -24.58
C LEU A 11 -11.50 -3.18 -26.05
N GLU A 12 -11.87 -4.14 -26.89
CA GLU A 12 -12.32 -3.88 -28.26
C GLU A 12 -13.61 -3.05 -28.22
N GLY A 13 -13.67 -1.98 -29.02
CA GLY A 13 -14.91 -1.24 -29.21
C GLY A 13 -14.77 0.12 -29.89
N LEU A 14 -14.79 0.13 -31.24
CA LEU A 14 -15.61 1.02 -32.09
C LEU A 14 -15.27 0.79 -33.58
N GLU A 15 -16.07 -0.01 -34.28
CA GLU A 15 -16.19 0.14 -35.74
C GLU A 15 -17.28 1.19 -36.01
N ALA A 16 -16.90 2.40 -36.40
CA ALA A 16 -17.84 3.46 -36.72
C ALA A 16 -18.16 3.54 -38.23
N VAL A 17 -19.40 3.16 -38.55
CA VAL A 17 -20.35 3.79 -39.48
C VAL A 17 -19.83 4.31 -40.83
N ARG A 18 -20.00 3.48 -41.88
CA ARG A 18 -20.08 3.94 -43.27
C ARG A 18 -21.51 4.41 -43.61
N LYS A 19 -21.72 5.68 -44.01
CA LYS A 19 -22.80 6.04 -44.97
C LYS A 19 -22.77 7.49 -45.51
N ARG A 20 -22.82 7.55 -46.86
CA ARG A 20 -23.28 8.55 -47.88
C ARG A 20 -23.04 10.07 -47.68
N PRO A 21 -22.68 10.78 -48.78
CA PRO A 21 -22.09 12.12 -48.75
C PRO A 21 -23.08 13.22 -48.37
N VAL A 22 -22.59 14.16 -47.55
CA VAL A 22 -23.16 15.50 -47.40
C VAL A 22 -22.38 16.40 -48.36
N ASN A 23 -23.08 17.09 -49.27
CA ASN A 23 -22.49 18.04 -50.23
C ASN A 23 -21.39 17.45 -51.16
N ASP A 24 -21.59 16.26 -51.72
CA ASP A 24 -20.59 15.55 -52.57
C ASP A 24 -19.22 15.26 -51.90
N ILE A 25 -19.08 15.54 -50.60
CA ILE A 25 -17.92 15.18 -49.79
C ILE A 25 -18.22 13.85 -49.10
N ASN A 26 -17.43 12.83 -49.40
CA ASN A 26 -17.53 11.54 -48.72
C ASN A 26 -16.59 11.54 -47.51
N VAL A 27 -17.06 11.13 -46.34
CA VAL A 27 -16.28 11.10 -45.10
C VAL A 27 -16.34 9.69 -44.52
N GLU A 28 -15.17 9.11 -44.27
CA GLU A 28 -14.98 7.85 -43.55
C GLU A 28 -14.16 8.13 -42.28
N LEU A 29 -14.65 7.65 -41.14
CA LEU A 29 -14.06 7.86 -39.83
C LEU A 29 -13.96 6.54 -39.09
N ALA A 30 -12.78 6.23 -38.55
CA ALA A 30 -12.59 5.12 -37.61
C ALA A 30 -12.00 5.70 -36.32
N LEU A 31 -12.48 5.22 -35.17
CA LEU A 31 -12.04 5.72 -33.87
C LEU A 31 -11.93 4.59 -32.87
N GLN A 32 -10.87 4.61 -32.08
CA GLN A 32 -10.63 3.66 -31.00
C GLN A 32 -10.06 4.41 -29.81
N HIS A 33 -10.57 4.11 -28.62
CA HIS A 33 -10.01 4.64 -27.39
C HIS A 33 -9.11 3.59 -26.74
N VAL A 34 -7.84 3.92 -26.57
CA VAL A 34 -6.81 3.06 -25.97
C VAL A 34 -6.38 3.62 -24.62
N ASP A 35 -5.78 2.76 -23.80
CA ASP A 35 -5.25 3.09 -22.46
C ASP A 35 -3.85 3.71 -22.53
N THR A 36 -3.65 4.67 -23.44
CA THR A 36 -2.43 5.48 -23.56
C THR A 36 -2.74 6.94 -23.23
N GLU A 37 -1.72 7.71 -22.82
CA GLU A 37 -1.84 9.16 -22.64
C GLU A 37 -1.78 9.90 -23.99
N ASP A 38 -1.17 9.29 -25.00
CA ASP A 38 -1.08 9.89 -26.33
C ASP A 38 -2.37 9.75 -27.12
N TYR A 39 -2.63 10.76 -27.96
CA TYR A 39 -3.71 10.73 -28.95
C TYR A 39 -3.12 10.79 -30.35
N VAL A 40 -3.69 10.02 -31.26
CA VAL A 40 -3.25 9.91 -32.66
C VAL A 40 -4.44 10.23 -33.55
N VAL A 41 -4.32 11.27 -34.38
CA VAL A 41 -5.29 11.55 -35.43
C VAL A 41 -4.56 11.54 -36.76
N ALA A 42 -4.84 10.54 -37.58
CA ALA A 42 -4.33 10.45 -38.94
C ALA A 42 -5.41 10.94 -39.91
N SER A 43 -5.14 12.02 -40.64
CA SER A 43 -6.11 12.63 -41.55
C SER A 43 -5.66 12.52 -43.01
N PHE A 44 -6.62 12.27 -43.90
CA PHE A 44 -6.42 12.07 -45.32
C PHE A 44 -7.50 12.80 -46.12
N CYS A 45 -7.10 13.41 -47.23
CA CYS A 45 -8.01 13.95 -48.23
C CYS A 45 -7.65 13.36 -49.60
N ASN A 46 -8.60 12.67 -50.25
CA ASN A 46 -8.42 11.99 -51.53
C ASN A 46 -7.21 11.02 -51.52
N ASN A 47 -7.05 10.24 -50.45
CA ASN A 47 -5.93 9.34 -50.18
C ASN A 47 -4.55 10.02 -50.02
N ILE A 48 -4.49 11.35 -49.96
CA ILE A 48 -3.26 12.10 -49.66
C ILE A 48 -3.25 12.38 -48.15
N SER A 49 -2.14 12.07 -47.49
CA SER A 49 -1.94 12.34 -46.07
C SER A 49 -1.89 13.85 -45.81
N THR A 50 -2.81 14.32 -44.97
CA THR A 50 -2.84 15.71 -44.48
C THR A 50 -2.19 15.76 -43.09
N HIS A 51 -0.90 15.43 -43.03
CA HIS A 51 -0.12 15.31 -41.79
C HIS A 51 0.03 16.62 -41.00
N GLU A 52 -0.16 17.78 -41.65
CA GLU A 52 -0.21 19.09 -40.99
C GLU A 52 -1.65 19.44 -40.54
N GLY A 53 -2.60 18.52 -40.71
CA GLY A 53 -4.00 18.62 -40.32
C GLY A 53 -4.90 19.30 -41.35
N GLY A 54 -5.89 20.07 -40.90
CA GLY A 54 -6.76 20.84 -41.78
C GLY A 54 -8.19 20.97 -41.28
N THR A 55 -9.03 21.57 -42.12
CA THR A 55 -10.43 21.91 -41.79
C THR A 55 -11.29 20.69 -41.43
N HIS A 56 -11.07 19.55 -42.08
CA HIS A 56 -11.72 18.26 -41.78
C HIS A 56 -11.35 17.73 -40.39
N GLU A 57 -10.07 17.79 -40.03
CA GLU A 57 -9.58 17.37 -38.72
C GLU A 57 -10.09 18.27 -37.59
N GLU A 58 -10.11 19.59 -37.81
CA GLU A 58 -10.73 20.55 -36.90
C GLU A 58 -12.22 20.27 -36.69
N GLY A 59 -12.93 19.96 -37.78
CA GLY A 59 -14.36 19.62 -37.75
C GLY A 59 -14.65 18.44 -36.82
N PHE A 60 -13.85 17.38 -36.92
CA PHE A 60 -13.89 16.23 -36.01
C PHE A 60 -13.54 16.62 -34.57
N LYS A 61 -12.42 17.31 -34.34
CA LYS A 61 -11.95 17.70 -32.99
C LYS A 61 -13.00 18.54 -32.24
N MET A 62 -13.70 19.43 -32.94
CA MET A 62 -14.78 20.24 -32.39
C MET A 62 -16.02 19.39 -32.08
N ALA A 63 -16.45 18.55 -33.03
CA ALA A 63 -17.62 17.69 -32.87
C ALA A 63 -17.44 16.73 -31.68
N PHE A 64 -16.30 16.05 -31.60
CA PHE A 64 -15.96 15.12 -30.53
C PHE A 64 -16.05 15.76 -29.13
N THR A 65 -15.45 16.94 -28.98
CA THR A 65 -15.47 17.68 -27.71
C THR A 65 -16.88 18.09 -27.32
N ARG A 66 -17.69 18.54 -28.29
CA ARG A 66 -19.06 18.99 -28.06
C ARG A 66 -19.99 17.84 -27.69
N VAL A 67 -19.97 16.74 -28.45
CA VAL A 67 -20.86 15.58 -28.21
C VAL A 67 -20.63 14.98 -26.83
N ILE A 68 -19.36 14.84 -26.40
CA ILE A 68 -19.05 14.30 -25.07
C ILE A 68 -19.50 15.23 -23.95
N ASN A 69 -19.27 16.54 -24.07
CA ASN A 69 -19.75 17.50 -23.06
C ASN A 69 -21.30 17.59 -23.03
N ASN A 70 -21.97 17.46 -24.16
CA ASN A 70 -23.43 17.37 -24.22
C ASN A 70 -23.96 16.11 -23.51
N TYR A 71 -23.34 14.95 -23.77
CA TYR A 71 -23.67 13.69 -23.10
C TYR A 71 -23.43 13.79 -21.59
N LEU A 72 -22.30 14.37 -21.17
CA LEU A 72 -21.96 14.62 -19.76
C LEU A 72 -23.00 15.51 -19.08
N THR A 73 -23.40 16.61 -19.71
CA THR A 73 -24.40 17.55 -19.16
C THR A 73 -25.77 16.89 -19.02
N THR A 74 -26.15 16.03 -19.99
CA THR A 74 -27.48 15.40 -20.03
C THR A 74 -27.61 14.23 -19.06
N ASN A 75 -26.57 13.38 -18.98
CA ASN A 75 -26.63 12.09 -18.30
C ASN A 75 -25.91 12.06 -16.93
N PHE A 76 -24.95 12.94 -16.66
CA PHE A 76 -24.22 13.01 -15.38
C PHE A 76 -24.73 14.17 -14.48
N LYS A 77 -25.94 14.03 -13.91
CA LYS A 77 -26.58 15.03 -13.02
C LYS A 77 -26.02 15.14 -11.59
N LYS A 78 -24.89 14.52 -11.24
CA LYS A 78 -24.44 14.35 -9.84
C LYS A 78 -23.49 15.41 -9.29
N SER A 79 -23.07 16.40 -10.08
CA SER A 79 -22.16 17.45 -9.63
C SER A 79 -22.88 18.80 -9.55
N LYS A 80 -22.81 19.48 -8.39
CA LYS A 80 -23.27 20.87 -8.23
C LYS A 80 -22.47 21.87 -9.10
N ASP A 81 -21.33 21.43 -9.64
CA ASP A 81 -20.51 22.21 -10.55
C ASP A 81 -20.76 21.77 -11.99
N LYS A 82 -21.00 22.73 -12.90
CA LYS A 82 -20.99 22.50 -14.35
C LYS A 82 -19.59 22.06 -14.77
N ILE A 83 -19.34 20.76 -14.80
CA ILE A 83 -18.07 20.20 -15.27
C ILE A 83 -18.05 20.33 -16.79
N ASN A 84 -17.03 21.00 -17.33
CA ASN A 84 -16.78 21.12 -18.77
C ASN A 84 -15.38 20.59 -19.05
N LEU A 85 -15.26 19.54 -19.86
CA LEU A 85 -13.99 18.94 -20.24
C LEU A 85 -13.41 19.67 -21.46
N GLN A 86 -12.11 20.00 -21.44
CA GLN A 86 -11.45 20.60 -22.60
C GLN A 86 -11.15 19.53 -23.65
N GLY A 87 -11.03 19.94 -24.92
CA GLY A 87 -10.75 18.99 -26.01
C GLY A 87 -9.48 18.16 -25.81
N GLU A 88 -8.47 18.71 -25.13
CA GLU A 88 -7.25 17.98 -24.73
C GLU A 88 -7.53 16.89 -23.70
N ASP A 89 -8.43 17.14 -22.73
CA ASP A 89 -8.77 16.20 -21.67
C ASP A 89 -9.44 14.94 -22.23
N ILE A 90 -10.26 15.10 -23.27
CA ILE A 90 -11.10 14.03 -23.81
C ILE A 90 -10.39 13.25 -24.93
N ARG A 91 -9.40 13.87 -25.59
CA ARG A 91 -8.65 13.22 -26.67
C ARG A 91 -7.56 12.29 -26.14
N GLU A 92 -7.20 12.34 -24.88
CA GLU A 92 -6.18 11.47 -24.28
C GLU A 92 -6.47 9.99 -24.56
N GLY A 93 -5.57 9.28 -25.25
CA GLY A 93 -5.80 7.87 -25.64
C GLY A 93 -6.73 7.67 -26.83
N LEU A 94 -7.09 8.72 -27.57
CA LEU A 94 -7.89 8.60 -28.79
C LEU A 94 -7.00 8.27 -29.98
N THR A 95 -7.26 7.17 -30.66
CA THR A 95 -6.74 6.89 -32.00
C THR A 95 -7.85 7.06 -33.02
N CYS A 96 -7.67 7.95 -34.00
CA CYS A 96 -8.67 8.24 -35.02
C CYS A 96 -8.04 8.31 -36.41
N LEU A 97 -8.72 7.70 -37.39
CA LEU A 97 -8.43 7.84 -38.80
C LEU A 97 -9.57 8.59 -39.47
N ILE A 98 -9.23 9.69 -40.15
CA ILE A 98 -10.16 10.56 -40.87
C ILE A 98 -9.79 10.50 -42.35
N SER A 99 -10.68 9.99 -43.19
CA SER A 99 -10.49 9.98 -44.64
C SER A 99 -11.66 10.68 -45.31
N ILE A 100 -11.37 11.76 -46.05
CA ILE A 100 -12.38 12.45 -46.83
C ILE A 100 -12.10 12.31 -48.33
N LYS A 101 -13.16 12.29 -49.14
CA LYS A 101 -13.10 12.48 -50.59
C LYS A 101 -13.76 13.80 -50.93
N HIS A 102 -12.96 14.76 -51.35
CA HIS A 102 -13.40 16.12 -51.66
C HIS A 102 -13.28 16.36 -53.17
N PRO A 103 -14.33 16.84 -53.87
CA PRO A 103 -14.28 17.03 -55.32
C PRO A 103 -13.25 18.11 -55.73
N GLU A 104 -13.17 19.20 -54.97
CA GLU A 104 -12.25 20.33 -55.24
C GLU A 104 -11.38 20.68 -54.02
N PRO A 105 -10.34 19.88 -53.70
CA PRO A 105 -9.52 20.11 -52.51
C PRO A 105 -8.56 21.31 -52.71
N GLN A 106 -8.52 22.17 -51.72
CA GLN A 106 -7.62 23.32 -51.56
C GLN A 106 -6.72 23.05 -50.35
N TYR A 107 -5.42 23.30 -50.51
CA TYR A 107 -4.42 23.05 -49.48
C TYR A 107 -3.65 24.33 -49.14
N GLU A 108 -3.21 24.46 -47.88
CA GLU A 108 -2.24 25.48 -47.48
C GLU A 108 -0.82 24.99 -47.84
N GLY A 109 -0.06 25.83 -48.54
CA GLY A 109 1.34 25.55 -48.87
C GLY A 109 1.55 24.54 -50.02
N GLN A 110 2.82 24.36 -50.38
CA GLN A 110 3.24 23.55 -51.54
C GLN A 110 3.22 22.05 -51.26
N THR A 111 3.31 21.65 -49.99
CA THR A 111 3.40 20.25 -49.53
C THR A 111 2.06 19.51 -49.59
N LYS A 112 0.95 20.22 -49.85
CA LYS A 112 -0.44 19.70 -49.69
C LYS A 112 -0.66 19.04 -48.32
N GLY A 113 0.08 19.49 -47.31
CA GLY A 113 0.09 18.90 -45.97
C GLY A 113 -1.16 19.26 -45.16
N LYS A 114 -1.83 20.38 -45.48
CA LYS A 114 -2.95 20.90 -44.69
C LYS A 114 -4.14 21.30 -45.57
N LEU A 115 -5.34 20.81 -45.26
CA LEU A 115 -6.57 21.13 -46.01
C LEU A 115 -7.20 22.45 -45.56
N SER A 116 -7.62 23.31 -46.50
CA SER A 116 -8.21 24.63 -46.22
C SER A 116 -9.72 24.77 -46.53
N ASN A 117 -10.33 23.77 -47.16
CA ASN A 117 -11.76 23.76 -47.53
C ASN A 117 -12.70 23.90 -46.31
N SER A 118 -13.39 25.04 -46.18
CA SER A 118 -14.28 25.28 -45.03
C SER A 118 -15.52 24.37 -44.99
N ASP A 119 -15.98 23.90 -46.15
CA ASP A 119 -17.05 22.93 -46.35
C ASP A 119 -16.70 21.52 -45.85
N ALA A 120 -15.42 21.13 -45.94
CA ALA A 120 -14.93 19.87 -45.36
C ALA A 120 -15.11 19.83 -43.83
N ARG A 121 -14.93 20.97 -43.13
CA ARG A 121 -15.17 21.07 -41.68
C ARG A 121 -16.62 20.74 -41.34
N LYS A 122 -17.55 21.32 -42.08
CA LYS A 122 -18.99 21.15 -41.86
C LYS A 122 -19.43 19.71 -42.16
N ALA A 123 -18.96 19.14 -43.27
CA ALA A 123 -19.28 17.76 -43.66
C ALA A 123 -18.85 16.74 -42.60
N VAL A 124 -17.63 16.86 -42.05
CA VAL A 124 -17.15 15.98 -40.99
C VAL A 124 -17.93 16.18 -39.69
N ASN A 125 -18.20 17.44 -39.32
CA ASN A 125 -18.90 17.78 -38.09
C ASN A 125 -20.34 17.22 -38.06
N ASP A 126 -21.12 17.47 -39.13
CA ASP A 126 -22.52 17.05 -39.23
C ASP A 126 -22.64 15.52 -39.23
N LEU A 127 -21.72 14.81 -39.90
CA LEU A 127 -21.70 13.34 -39.89
C LEU A 127 -21.34 12.79 -38.51
N PHE A 128 -20.37 13.40 -37.83
CA PHE A 128 -19.86 12.90 -36.56
C PHE A 128 -20.88 13.10 -35.43
N ASP A 129 -21.47 14.28 -35.32
CA ASP A 129 -22.42 14.63 -34.25
C ASP A 129 -23.55 13.59 -34.13
N VAL A 130 -24.27 13.35 -35.24
CA VAL A 130 -25.47 12.50 -35.24
C VAL A 130 -25.13 11.05 -34.91
N ASN A 131 -24.06 10.52 -35.50
CA ASN A 131 -23.70 9.11 -35.35
C ASN A 131 -23.05 8.82 -34.00
N PHE A 132 -22.18 9.73 -33.54
CA PHE A 132 -21.47 9.53 -32.28
C PHE A 132 -22.39 9.75 -31.07
N GLU A 133 -23.31 10.71 -31.12
CA GLU A 133 -24.31 10.89 -30.07
C GLU A 133 -25.19 9.65 -29.93
N LYS A 134 -25.66 9.09 -31.06
CA LYS A 134 -26.40 7.82 -31.08
C LYS A 134 -25.56 6.67 -30.50
N PHE A 135 -24.30 6.56 -30.89
CA PHE A 135 -23.39 5.53 -30.38
C PHE A 135 -23.22 5.60 -28.85
N LEU A 136 -23.02 6.79 -28.28
CA LEU A 136 -22.86 6.97 -26.84
C LEU A 136 -24.13 6.58 -26.07
N LEU A 137 -25.31 6.89 -26.62
CA LEU A 137 -26.60 6.49 -26.04
C LEU A 137 -26.82 4.97 -26.07
N GLU A 138 -26.40 4.30 -27.15
CA GLU A 138 -26.46 2.84 -27.27
C GLU A 138 -25.42 2.12 -26.40
N ASN A 139 -24.29 2.78 -26.10
CA ASN A 139 -23.15 2.20 -25.38
C ASN A 139 -22.75 3.03 -24.15
N PRO A 140 -23.61 3.11 -23.11
CA PRO A 140 -23.37 3.96 -21.94
C PRO A 140 -22.13 3.54 -21.13
N GLU A 141 -21.74 2.26 -21.14
CA GLU A 141 -20.52 1.79 -20.47
C GLU A 141 -19.25 2.37 -21.10
N VAL A 142 -19.22 2.46 -22.44
CA VAL A 142 -18.11 3.06 -23.19
C VAL A 142 -18.08 4.57 -22.95
N ALA A 143 -19.25 5.22 -23.01
CA ALA A 143 -19.39 6.65 -22.72
C ALA A 143 -18.88 7.02 -21.31
N ASN A 144 -19.22 6.21 -20.30
CA ASN A 144 -18.77 6.42 -18.92
C ASN A 144 -17.25 6.30 -18.80
N LYS A 145 -16.62 5.31 -19.46
CA LYS A 145 -15.15 5.15 -19.42
C LYS A 145 -14.42 6.32 -20.07
N ILE A 146 -14.89 6.80 -21.21
CA ILE A 146 -14.32 7.98 -21.89
C ILE A 146 -14.41 9.21 -20.99
N ILE A 147 -15.56 9.39 -20.31
CA ILE A 147 -15.76 10.49 -19.37
C ILE A 147 -14.87 10.37 -18.13
N GLU A 148 -14.78 9.18 -17.53
CA GLU A 148 -13.91 8.93 -16.36
C GLU A 148 -12.45 9.26 -16.68
N LYS A 149 -11.96 8.78 -17.83
CA LYS A 149 -10.61 9.09 -18.30
C LYS A 149 -10.42 10.59 -18.56
N GLY A 150 -11.39 11.25 -19.19
CA GLY A 150 -11.35 12.70 -19.38
C GLY A 150 -11.35 13.51 -18.07
N LEU A 151 -12.04 13.04 -17.03
CA LEU A 151 -12.01 13.65 -15.70
C LEU A 151 -10.65 13.46 -15.01
N GLU A 152 -10.00 12.32 -15.20
CA GLU A 152 -8.65 12.06 -14.71
C GLU A 152 -7.61 12.95 -15.40
N ALA A 153 -7.67 13.04 -16.74
CA ALA A 153 -6.86 13.94 -17.55
C ALA A 153 -7.00 15.40 -17.10
N GLN A 154 -8.25 15.85 -16.90
CA GLN A 154 -8.54 17.19 -16.40
C GLN A 154 -7.90 17.46 -15.03
N ARG A 155 -7.99 16.50 -14.09
CA ARG A 155 -7.36 16.63 -12.76
C ARG A 155 -5.85 16.73 -12.87
N ALA A 156 -5.22 15.88 -13.70
CA ALA A 156 -3.79 15.89 -13.95
C ALA A 156 -3.32 17.23 -14.54
N ARG A 157 -4.05 17.76 -15.53
CA ARG A 157 -3.78 19.06 -16.15
C ARG A 157 -3.94 20.22 -15.17
N ILE A 158 -5.01 20.25 -14.37
CA ILE A 158 -5.22 21.29 -13.35
C ILE A 158 -4.12 21.24 -12.28
N ALA A 159 -3.72 20.05 -11.85
CA ALA A 159 -2.60 19.87 -10.92
C ALA A 159 -1.28 20.36 -11.52
N ALA A 160 -0.99 20.02 -12.78
CA ALA A 160 0.18 20.49 -13.51
C ALA A 160 0.17 22.00 -13.74
N LYS A 161 -1.01 22.61 -13.99
CA LYS A 161 -1.17 24.06 -14.11
C LYS A 161 -0.94 24.77 -12.77
N LYS A 162 -1.50 24.26 -11.67
CA LYS A 162 -1.26 24.78 -10.32
C LYS A 162 0.21 24.65 -9.91
N ALA A 163 0.86 23.54 -10.24
CA ALA A 163 2.29 23.35 -10.03
C ALA A 163 3.12 24.37 -10.85
N ARG A 164 2.79 24.57 -12.14
CA ARG A 164 3.43 25.59 -12.99
C ARG A 164 3.21 27.02 -12.47
N GLU A 165 2.02 27.36 -12.01
CA GLU A 165 1.71 28.67 -11.42
C GLU A 165 2.43 28.88 -10.07
N PHE A 166 2.55 27.83 -9.25
CA PHE A 166 3.33 27.84 -8.01
C PHE A 166 4.83 28.04 -8.28
N VAL A 167 5.37 27.38 -9.32
CA VAL A 167 6.74 27.57 -9.80
C VAL A 167 6.93 28.97 -10.39
N LYS A 168 5.96 29.52 -11.14
CA LYS A 168 6.01 30.92 -11.60
C LYS A 168 6.01 31.91 -10.44
N ARG A 169 5.24 31.69 -9.37
CA ARG A 169 5.20 32.57 -8.18
C ARG A 169 6.51 32.56 -7.39
N LYS A 170 7.23 31.44 -7.33
CA LYS A 170 8.62 31.40 -6.82
C LYS A 170 9.63 31.96 -7.83
N GLY A 171 9.38 31.76 -9.12
CA GLY A 171 10.28 32.12 -10.21
C GLY A 171 10.38 33.62 -10.52
N VAL A 172 9.45 34.47 -10.06
CA VAL A 172 9.58 35.94 -10.22
C VAL A 172 10.85 36.49 -9.53
N LEU A 173 11.40 35.78 -8.52
CA LEU A 173 12.67 36.14 -7.87
C LEU A 173 13.91 35.49 -8.49
N GLU A 174 13.79 34.60 -9.48
CA GLU A 174 14.93 33.86 -10.08
C GLU A 174 15.02 33.99 -11.63
N ILE A 175 14.27 34.91 -12.26
CA ILE A 175 14.37 35.18 -13.71
C ILE A 175 15.68 35.89 -14.10
N SER A 176 16.56 36.22 -13.16
CA SER A 176 17.82 36.93 -13.43
C SER A 176 19.09 36.07 -13.50
N THR A 177 19.02 34.75 -13.37
CA THR A 177 20.23 33.89 -13.37
C THR A 177 20.16 32.78 -14.42
N LEU A 178 20.95 32.95 -15.49
CA LEU A 178 21.26 31.90 -16.47
C LEU A 178 21.80 30.64 -15.77
N PRO A 179 21.62 29.44 -16.34
CA PRO A 179 22.17 28.21 -15.76
C PRO A 179 23.68 28.36 -15.54
N GLY A 180 24.19 28.08 -14.34
CA GLY A 180 25.61 28.28 -14.01
C GLY A 180 26.61 27.46 -14.86
N LYS A 181 26.10 26.49 -15.63
CA LYS A 181 26.88 25.66 -16.56
C LYS A 181 26.97 26.26 -17.98
N LEU A 182 26.07 27.18 -18.34
CA LEU A 182 26.06 27.80 -19.65
C LEU A 182 27.25 28.77 -19.76
N ALA A 183 28.14 28.52 -20.72
CA ALA A 183 29.08 29.53 -21.14
C ALA A 183 28.37 30.42 -22.16
N ASP A 184 27.96 31.63 -21.77
CA ASP A 184 27.22 32.56 -22.66
C ASP A 184 28.15 33.19 -23.72
N CYS A 185 27.57 33.74 -24.78
CA CYS A 185 28.26 34.59 -25.77
C CYS A 185 28.02 36.09 -25.48
N SER A 186 28.84 36.99 -26.05
CA SER A 186 28.70 38.43 -25.77
C SER A 186 27.68 39.16 -26.65
N SER A 187 27.39 38.65 -27.85
CA SER A 187 26.35 39.20 -28.72
C SER A 187 24.97 38.92 -28.16
N ARG A 188 24.05 39.88 -28.36
CA ARG A 188 22.64 39.81 -27.96
C ARG A 188 21.70 39.74 -29.17
N ASN A 189 22.23 39.64 -30.39
CA ASN A 189 21.46 39.54 -31.62
C ASN A 189 21.13 38.07 -31.94
N PRO A 190 19.88 37.62 -31.78
CA PRO A 190 19.54 36.19 -31.92
C PRO A 190 19.78 35.61 -33.32
N LYS A 191 19.87 36.47 -34.34
CA LYS A 191 20.11 36.03 -35.74
C LYS A 191 21.55 35.61 -36.01
N GLU A 192 22.47 35.99 -35.14
CA GLU A 192 23.91 35.75 -35.30
C GLU A 192 24.45 34.82 -34.20
N CYS A 193 23.69 34.61 -33.13
CA CYS A 193 24.09 33.77 -32.01
C CYS A 193 23.83 32.27 -32.29
N GLU A 194 24.80 31.43 -31.91
CA GLU A 194 24.75 29.98 -32.02
C GLU A 194 24.89 29.35 -30.63
N LEU A 195 24.11 28.29 -30.34
CA LEU A 195 24.22 27.51 -29.11
C LEU A 195 24.72 26.10 -29.41
N PHE A 196 25.89 25.73 -28.88
CA PHE A 196 26.45 24.40 -29.00
C PHE A 196 26.15 23.56 -27.77
N LEU A 197 25.47 22.43 -27.97
CA LEU A 197 25.22 21.41 -26.95
C LEU A 197 26.34 20.36 -27.02
N VAL A 198 27.00 20.08 -25.89
CA VAL A 198 28.18 19.21 -25.85
C VAL A 198 28.07 18.16 -24.76
N GLU A 199 28.56 16.94 -25.02
CA GLU A 199 28.46 15.83 -24.08
C GLU A 199 29.55 15.91 -23.00
N GLY A 200 29.13 16.18 -21.78
CA GLY A 200 29.98 16.26 -20.60
C GLY A 200 30.88 17.49 -20.54
N ASP A 201 31.51 17.68 -19.38
CA ASP A 201 32.38 18.85 -19.13
C ASP A 201 33.68 18.80 -19.91
N SER A 202 34.14 17.61 -20.31
CA SER A 202 35.39 17.47 -21.07
C SER A 202 35.25 18.05 -22.47
N ALA A 203 34.22 17.65 -23.22
CA ALA A 203 33.90 18.26 -24.50
C ALA A 203 33.49 19.74 -24.33
N GLY A 204 32.79 20.08 -23.23
CA GLY A 204 32.48 21.47 -22.87
C GLY A 204 33.68 22.36 -22.66
N GLY A 205 34.74 21.85 -22.02
CA GLY A 205 36.00 22.56 -21.84
C GLY A 205 36.67 22.89 -23.17
N SER A 206 36.81 21.90 -24.04
CA SER A 206 37.41 22.08 -25.38
C SER A 206 36.58 23.02 -26.26
N ALA A 207 35.26 22.84 -26.30
CA ALA A 207 34.35 23.70 -27.06
C ALA A 207 34.36 25.16 -26.53
N LYS A 208 34.43 25.35 -25.21
CA LYS A 208 34.52 26.68 -24.59
C LYS A 208 35.82 27.41 -24.95
N LEU A 209 36.92 26.67 -25.13
CA LEU A 209 38.21 27.24 -25.53
C LEU A 209 38.27 27.55 -27.03
N GLY A 210 37.67 26.70 -27.87
CA GLY A 210 37.70 26.85 -29.33
C GLY A 210 36.64 27.76 -29.95
N ARG A 211 35.62 28.18 -29.19
CA ARG A 211 34.49 28.96 -29.71
C ARG A 211 34.85 30.41 -30.06
N ASN A 212 34.11 30.98 -31.01
CA ASN A 212 34.00 32.43 -31.13
C ASN A 212 33.11 32.96 -29.99
N ARG A 213 33.71 33.58 -28.98
CA ARG A 213 33.01 34.08 -27.78
C ARG A 213 31.98 35.17 -28.06
N GLU A 214 32.07 35.83 -29.21
CA GLU A 214 31.13 36.88 -29.59
C GLU A 214 29.76 36.31 -29.92
N ILE A 215 29.71 35.21 -30.66
CA ILE A 215 28.47 34.67 -31.22
C ILE A 215 28.13 33.26 -30.74
N GLN A 216 29.07 32.50 -30.14
CA GLN A 216 28.85 31.09 -29.82
C GLN A 216 28.76 30.84 -28.30
N ALA A 217 27.59 30.37 -27.85
CA ALA A 217 27.32 29.90 -26.50
C ALA A 217 27.54 28.38 -26.40
N ILE A 218 28.00 27.87 -25.25
CA ILE A 218 28.25 26.43 -25.03
C ILE A 218 27.48 25.96 -23.81
N LEU A 219 26.66 24.90 -23.96
CA LEU A 219 25.96 24.23 -22.87
C LEU A 219 26.40 22.76 -22.77
N PRO A 220 27.20 22.40 -21.75
CA PRO A 220 27.57 21.00 -21.50
C PRO A 220 26.43 20.23 -20.81
N LEU A 221 26.11 19.05 -21.34
CA LEU A 221 25.08 18.14 -20.84
C LEU A 221 25.75 16.95 -20.12
N LYS A 222 25.43 16.76 -18.83
CA LYS A 222 26.02 15.67 -18.03
C LYS A 222 25.14 14.43 -18.05
N GLY A 223 25.40 13.56 -19.01
CA GLY A 223 24.74 12.27 -19.16
C GLY A 223 23.73 12.25 -20.30
N LYS A 224 23.08 11.09 -20.47
CA LYS A 224 22.11 10.89 -21.56
C LYS A 224 20.86 11.72 -21.27
N VAL A 225 20.49 12.56 -22.23
CA VAL A 225 19.21 13.28 -22.21
C VAL A 225 18.10 12.25 -22.06
N ILE A 226 17.20 12.49 -21.11
CA ILE A 226 16.08 11.58 -20.87
C ILE A 226 15.22 11.50 -22.13
N ASN A 227 14.72 10.30 -22.44
CA ASN A 227 13.80 10.12 -23.54
C ASN A 227 12.47 10.84 -23.20
N VAL A 228 12.25 12.00 -23.82
CA VAL A 228 11.07 12.83 -23.59
C VAL A 228 9.79 12.25 -24.20
N GLU A 229 9.90 11.31 -25.15
CA GLU A 229 8.75 10.63 -25.75
C GLU A 229 8.14 9.57 -24.82
N LYS A 230 9.00 8.86 -24.07
CA LYS A 230 8.58 7.71 -23.25
C LYS A 230 8.35 8.04 -21.77
N ASN A 231 8.45 9.30 -21.37
CA ASN A 231 8.39 9.69 -19.96
C ASN A 231 7.32 10.76 -19.73
N LEU A 232 6.64 10.66 -18.59
CA LEU A 232 5.62 11.63 -18.16
C LEU A 232 6.18 13.04 -18.09
N ILE A 233 5.36 14.04 -18.45
CA ILE A 233 5.73 15.47 -18.44
C ILE A 233 6.31 15.92 -17.09
N GLN A 234 5.82 15.37 -15.96
CA GLN A 234 6.36 15.68 -14.63
C GLN A 234 7.81 15.23 -14.48
N LYS A 235 8.16 14.05 -14.98
CA LYS A 235 9.52 13.50 -14.92
C LYS A 235 10.47 14.26 -15.86
N ILE A 236 9.95 14.72 -17.01
CA ILE A 236 10.68 15.59 -17.94
C ILE A 236 10.96 16.95 -17.30
N MET A 237 9.95 17.58 -16.70
CA MET A 237 10.07 18.90 -16.07
C MET A 237 10.96 18.89 -14.82
N ASN A 238 11.04 17.76 -14.12
CA ASN A 238 11.93 17.57 -12.98
C ASN A 238 13.37 17.22 -13.40
N ASN A 239 13.62 16.94 -14.69
CA ASN A 239 14.97 16.67 -15.18
C ASN A 239 15.75 17.97 -15.33
N GLN A 240 16.87 18.07 -14.59
CA GLN A 240 17.69 19.28 -14.57
C GLN A 240 18.32 19.61 -15.93
N GLU A 241 18.69 18.62 -16.73
CA GLU A 241 19.34 18.83 -18.03
C GLU A 241 18.33 19.39 -19.06
N ILE A 242 17.10 18.86 -19.06
CA ILE A 242 15.98 19.43 -19.84
C ILE A 242 15.64 20.84 -19.35
N GLY A 243 15.58 21.05 -18.03
CA GLY A 243 15.35 22.37 -17.45
C GLY A 243 16.41 23.40 -17.83
N ASN A 244 17.69 23.01 -17.87
CA ASN A 244 18.79 23.87 -18.31
C ASN A 244 18.71 24.18 -19.80
N LEU A 245 18.31 23.21 -20.62
CA LEU A 245 18.15 23.37 -22.06
C LEU A 245 16.99 24.34 -22.39
N ILE A 246 15.83 24.17 -21.74
CA ILE A 246 14.68 25.08 -21.86
C ILE A 246 15.06 26.51 -21.43
N LYS A 247 15.77 26.66 -20.32
CA LYS A 247 16.23 27.98 -19.83
C LYS A 247 17.24 28.64 -20.77
N SER A 248 18.12 27.86 -21.40
CA SER A 248 19.17 28.39 -22.28
C SER A 248 18.64 28.75 -23.68
N ILE A 249 17.62 28.04 -24.16
CA ILE A 249 17.01 28.27 -25.48
C ILE A 249 15.86 29.29 -25.39
N GLY A 250 15.21 29.43 -24.24
CA GLY A 250 14.15 30.41 -24.02
C GLY A 250 12.80 30.03 -24.66
N CYS A 251 12.65 28.80 -25.16
CA CYS A 251 11.41 28.31 -25.77
C CYS A 251 10.47 27.64 -24.74
N GLY A 252 9.16 27.75 -24.97
CA GLY A 252 8.14 26.96 -24.28
C GLY A 252 8.04 25.51 -24.81
N ILE A 253 7.05 24.74 -24.32
CA ILE A 253 6.81 23.35 -24.74
C ILE A 253 5.64 23.32 -25.76
N GLN A 254 5.83 22.55 -26.86
CA GLN A 254 5.00 22.29 -28.08
C GLN A 254 5.30 23.17 -29.32
N GLU A 255 5.25 22.71 -30.59
CA GLU A 255 4.51 21.61 -31.26
C GLU A 255 5.35 20.67 -32.20
N SER A 256 4.89 19.40 -32.31
CA SER A 256 5.05 18.31 -33.35
C SER A 256 6.37 18.00 -34.08
N PHE A 257 6.80 16.71 -34.05
CA PHE A 257 7.59 16.06 -35.12
C PHE A 257 7.36 14.53 -35.16
N ASP A 258 7.15 13.94 -36.35
CA ASP A 258 6.79 12.53 -36.61
C ASP A 258 7.99 11.72 -37.16
N ILE A 259 8.02 10.41 -36.83
CA ILE A 259 9.07 9.43 -37.05
C ILE A 259 8.66 8.46 -38.15
N ALA A 260 9.39 8.43 -39.26
CA ALA A 260 9.31 7.34 -40.24
C ALA A 260 10.69 6.72 -40.51
N GLY A 261 10.96 5.61 -39.81
CA GLY A 261 11.82 4.52 -40.30
C GLY A 261 13.32 4.52 -39.93
N ILE A 262 13.70 3.71 -38.93
CA ILE A 262 14.42 2.42 -39.06
C ILE A 262 15.11 2.05 -37.73
N ALA A 263 15.01 0.75 -37.42
CA ALA A 263 15.38 0.04 -36.20
C ALA A 263 16.88 -0.04 -35.87
N VAL A 264 17.23 -0.14 -34.57
CA VAL A 264 18.17 -1.15 -34.02
C VAL A 264 17.81 -1.39 -32.54
N GLY A 265 17.19 -2.54 -32.25
CA GLY A 265 16.68 -2.92 -30.92
C GLY A 265 17.30 -4.21 -30.41
N MET A 266 18.62 -4.35 -30.42
CA MET A 266 19.31 -5.45 -29.74
C MET A 266 20.22 -4.87 -28.66
N ALA A 267 19.85 -5.10 -27.39
CA ALA A 267 20.74 -4.94 -26.25
C ALA A 267 21.13 -6.33 -25.78
N THR A 268 22.42 -6.68 -25.89
CA THR A 268 22.96 -7.91 -25.32
C THR A 268 23.52 -7.63 -23.94
N ASN A 269 23.23 -8.49 -22.97
CA ASN A 269 23.76 -8.41 -21.62
C ASN A 269 24.21 -9.81 -21.20
N ILE A 270 25.50 -10.09 -21.39
CA ILE A 270 26.13 -11.38 -21.07
C ILE A 270 26.85 -11.20 -19.74
N PRO A 271 26.50 -11.97 -18.69
CA PRO A 271 27.17 -11.85 -17.41
C PRO A 271 28.58 -12.48 -17.49
N PRO A 272 29.54 -12.06 -16.64
CA PRO A 272 30.87 -12.66 -16.58
C PRO A 272 30.82 -14.12 -16.10
N HIS A 273 31.80 -14.92 -16.50
CA HIS A 273 31.96 -16.32 -16.12
C HIS A 273 33.38 -16.61 -15.64
N ASN A 274 33.51 -17.66 -14.84
CA ASN A 274 34.81 -18.12 -14.39
C ASN A 274 35.58 -18.75 -15.56
N LEU A 275 36.84 -18.32 -15.75
CA LEU A 275 37.67 -18.74 -16.87
C LEU A 275 37.90 -20.26 -16.89
N ASN A 276 38.07 -20.88 -15.72
CA ASN A 276 38.32 -22.33 -15.62
C ASN A 276 37.11 -23.13 -16.11
N ASN A 277 35.90 -22.70 -15.75
CA ASN A 277 34.66 -23.36 -16.17
C ASN A 277 34.42 -23.23 -17.68
N VAL A 278 34.74 -22.07 -18.25
CA VAL A 278 34.63 -21.85 -19.70
C VAL A 278 35.64 -22.72 -20.46
N ILE A 279 36.89 -22.79 -19.99
CA ILE A 279 37.92 -23.65 -20.60
C ILE A 279 37.52 -25.12 -20.50
N ASP A 280 37.00 -25.57 -19.36
CA ASP A 280 36.49 -26.93 -19.19
C ASP A 280 35.39 -27.28 -20.19
N ALA A 281 34.43 -26.36 -20.41
CA ALA A 281 33.38 -26.53 -21.39
C ALA A 281 33.92 -26.57 -22.83
N LEU A 282 34.91 -25.73 -23.14
CA LEU A 282 35.59 -25.74 -24.45
C LEU A 282 36.36 -27.03 -24.69
N ILE A 283 37.07 -27.56 -23.69
CA ILE A 283 37.76 -28.85 -23.80
C ILE A 283 36.76 -29.98 -24.05
N LEU A 284 35.61 -29.97 -23.38
CA LEU A 284 34.54 -30.95 -23.64
C LEU A 284 34.04 -30.89 -25.09
N GLN A 285 33.80 -29.69 -25.61
CA GLN A 285 33.35 -29.49 -26.98
C GLN A 285 34.42 -29.88 -28.01
N ILE A 286 35.71 -29.55 -27.77
CA ILE A 286 36.81 -29.90 -28.68
C ILE A 286 37.00 -31.42 -28.79
N ASN A 287 36.78 -32.15 -27.69
CA ASN A 287 36.93 -33.61 -27.67
C ASN A 287 35.73 -34.33 -28.28
N ASP A 288 34.56 -33.69 -28.33
CA ASP A 288 33.32 -34.22 -28.91
C ASP A 288 32.42 -33.08 -29.40
N ASP A 289 32.45 -32.83 -30.72
CA ASP A 289 31.64 -31.79 -31.37
C ASP A 289 30.13 -32.04 -31.27
N SER A 290 29.69 -33.22 -30.81
CA SER A 290 28.28 -33.59 -30.61
C SER A 290 27.84 -33.53 -29.14
N VAL A 291 28.67 -32.97 -28.26
CA VAL A 291 28.38 -32.84 -26.83
C VAL A 291 27.04 -32.16 -26.58
N ASP A 292 26.23 -32.81 -25.74
CA ASP A 292 24.93 -32.33 -25.32
C ASP A 292 25.04 -31.03 -24.48
N ILE A 293 24.09 -30.12 -24.68
CA ILE A 293 24.05 -28.81 -24.01
C ILE A 293 24.02 -28.97 -22.48
N GLU A 294 23.40 -30.03 -21.96
CA GLU A 294 23.38 -30.31 -20.52
C GLU A 294 24.78 -30.56 -19.96
N LYS A 295 25.65 -31.24 -20.71
CA LYS A 295 27.04 -31.48 -20.28
C LYS A 295 27.87 -30.19 -20.29
N LEU A 296 27.59 -29.28 -21.24
CA LEU A 296 28.22 -27.95 -21.26
C LEU A 296 27.73 -27.08 -20.11
N ILE A 297 26.44 -27.14 -19.79
CA ILE A 297 25.84 -26.43 -18.66
C ILE A 297 26.39 -26.96 -17.33
N ASP A 298 26.62 -28.26 -17.19
CA ASP A 298 27.22 -28.83 -15.98
C ASP A 298 28.71 -28.44 -15.80
N ALA A 299 29.43 -28.20 -16.91
CA ALA A 299 30.79 -27.64 -16.86
C ALA A 299 30.80 -26.14 -16.49
N ILE A 300 29.79 -25.38 -16.93
CA ILE A 300 29.61 -23.96 -16.62
C ILE A 300 28.64 -23.80 -15.44
N GLN A 301 29.15 -23.94 -14.22
CA GLN A 301 28.39 -23.89 -12.95
C GLN A 301 27.41 -22.70 -12.86
N GLY A 302 27.77 -21.55 -13.45
CA GLY A 302 26.96 -20.34 -13.48
C GLY A 302 27.80 -19.08 -13.68
N PRO A 303 27.18 -17.89 -13.82
CA PRO A 303 27.91 -16.64 -13.91
C PRO A 303 28.77 -16.38 -12.68
N ASP A 304 29.95 -15.77 -12.86
CA ASP A 304 30.89 -15.43 -11.79
C ASP A 304 31.22 -13.95 -11.85
N PHE A 305 30.72 -13.19 -10.88
CA PHE A 305 30.86 -11.74 -10.83
C PHE A 305 32.14 -11.32 -10.09
N PRO A 306 32.85 -10.30 -10.57
CA PRO A 306 34.09 -9.83 -9.95
C PRO A 306 33.86 -9.20 -8.56
N THR A 307 32.63 -8.80 -8.25
CA THR A 307 32.20 -8.22 -6.97
C THR A 307 31.76 -9.27 -5.95
N GLY A 308 31.78 -10.56 -6.30
CA GLY A 308 31.23 -11.61 -5.46
C GLY A 308 29.70 -11.54 -5.33
N GLY A 309 29.20 -11.89 -4.15
CA GLY A 309 27.79 -11.96 -3.80
C GLY A 309 27.17 -13.34 -4.05
N TYR A 310 25.93 -13.49 -3.60
CA TYR A 310 25.14 -14.69 -3.86
C TYR A 310 24.39 -14.56 -5.18
N VAL A 311 24.48 -15.59 -6.02
CA VAL A 311 23.84 -15.65 -7.34
C VAL A 311 22.69 -16.65 -7.30
N SER A 312 21.60 -16.30 -7.97
CA SER A 312 20.33 -17.07 -8.07
C SER A 312 20.49 -18.58 -8.32
N SER A 313 19.42 -19.33 -8.02
CA SER A 313 19.39 -20.80 -8.01
C SER A 313 19.96 -21.50 -9.26
N PRO A 314 20.55 -22.71 -9.09
CA PRO A 314 21.02 -23.54 -10.20
C PRO A 314 19.94 -23.86 -11.24
N SER A 315 18.67 -24.03 -10.85
CA SER A 315 17.57 -24.34 -11.75
C SER A 315 17.23 -23.18 -12.70
N ASN A 316 17.28 -21.94 -12.21
CA ASN A 316 17.05 -20.75 -13.02
C ASN A 316 18.21 -20.49 -14.00
N ILE A 317 19.47 -20.67 -13.54
CA ILE A 317 20.66 -20.53 -14.40
C ILE A 317 20.62 -21.53 -15.57
N ARG A 318 20.27 -22.80 -15.29
CA ARG A 318 20.11 -23.83 -16.33
C ARG A 318 19.10 -23.43 -17.40
N LYS A 319 17.95 -22.88 -16.98
CA LYS A 319 16.94 -22.37 -17.91
C LYS A 319 17.47 -21.23 -18.77
N ILE A 320 18.16 -20.27 -18.16
CA ILE A 320 18.74 -19.11 -18.88
C ILE A 320 19.72 -19.56 -19.97
N TYR A 321 20.56 -20.57 -19.70
CA TYR A 321 21.49 -21.09 -20.69
C TYR A 321 20.85 -21.87 -21.83
N ARG A 322 19.69 -22.51 -21.59
CA ARG A 322 18.91 -23.14 -22.66
C ARG A 322 18.18 -22.12 -23.52
N ASP A 323 17.51 -21.17 -22.88
CA ASP A 323 16.58 -20.24 -23.53
C ASP A 323 17.30 -19.00 -24.10
N GLY A 324 18.57 -18.77 -23.73
CA GLY A 324 19.35 -17.60 -24.11
C GLY A 324 18.86 -16.28 -23.51
N SER A 325 17.87 -16.32 -22.60
CA SER A 325 17.27 -15.15 -21.97
C SER A 325 16.71 -15.47 -20.58
N GLY A 326 16.76 -14.48 -19.70
CA GLY A 326 16.17 -14.53 -18.36
C GLY A 326 16.87 -13.60 -17.37
N SER A 327 16.47 -13.65 -16.11
CA SER A 327 16.96 -12.76 -15.06
C SER A 327 17.79 -13.52 -14.03
N VAL A 328 19.00 -13.02 -13.76
CA VAL A 328 19.86 -13.48 -12.68
C VAL A 328 19.76 -12.48 -11.53
N THR A 329 19.46 -12.97 -10.33
CA THR A 329 19.45 -12.16 -9.10
C THR A 329 20.81 -12.26 -8.44
N ILE A 330 21.38 -11.12 -8.04
CA ILE A 330 22.63 -11.03 -7.26
C ILE A 330 22.33 -10.35 -5.93
N GLN A 331 22.67 -11.00 -4.83
CA GLN A 331 22.44 -10.50 -3.47
C GLN A 331 23.77 -10.16 -2.79
N ALA A 332 23.75 -9.07 -2.00
CA ALA A 332 24.88 -8.62 -1.19
C ALA A 332 25.22 -9.61 -0.06
N LYS A 333 26.50 -9.69 0.32
CA LYS A 333 26.94 -10.49 1.48
C LYS A 333 26.97 -9.63 2.73
N VAL A 334 26.25 -10.07 3.78
CA VAL A 334 26.03 -9.28 5.01
C VAL A 334 26.32 -10.13 6.24
N ASP A 335 27.23 -9.64 7.08
CA ASP A 335 27.50 -10.19 8.41
C ASP A 335 26.69 -9.46 9.47
N VAL A 336 26.32 -10.18 10.53
CA VAL A 336 25.55 -9.60 11.64
C VAL A 336 26.24 -9.86 12.97
N LEU A 337 26.41 -8.75 13.70
CA LEU A 337 26.92 -8.69 15.07
C LEU A 337 25.75 -8.36 16.00
N GLU A 338 25.12 -9.41 16.54
CA GLU A 338 23.87 -9.31 17.31
C GLU A 338 24.03 -8.53 18.61
N GLU A 339 25.13 -8.75 19.34
CA GLU A 339 25.43 -8.07 20.61
C GLU A 339 25.60 -6.55 20.43
N GLU A 340 26.19 -6.14 19.31
CA GLU A 340 26.48 -4.74 19.00
C GLU A 340 25.36 -4.05 18.21
N ARG A 341 24.35 -4.81 17.74
CA ARG A 341 23.28 -4.38 16.82
C ARG A 341 23.80 -3.76 15.52
N ILE A 342 24.72 -4.47 14.86
CA ILE A 342 25.39 -3.99 13.64
C ILE A 342 25.23 -5.00 12.51
N LEU A 343 24.87 -4.49 11.33
CA LEU A 343 24.98 -5.19 10.05
C LEU A 343 26.23 -4.68 9.32
N ILE A 344 27.02 -5.58 8.75
CA ILE A 344 28.23 -5.27 8.00
C ILE A 344 28.09 -5.83 6.59
N VAL A 345 27.92 -4.97 5.60
CA VAL A 345 27.90 -5.36 4.18
C VAL A 345 29.34 -5.48 3.69
N LYS A 346 29.72 -6.69 3.25
CA LYS A 346 31.07 -7.04 2.78
C LYS A 346 31.19 -7.05 1.25
N GLU A 347 30.11 -7.39 0.55
CA GLU A 347 30.08 -7.49 -0.91
C GLU A 347 28.76 -6.90 -1.42
N ILE A 348 28.79 -6.21 -2.56
CA ILE A 348 27.62 -5.56 -3.17
C ILE A 348 27.38 -6.11 -4.58
N PRO A 349 26.15 -6.05 -5.11
CA PRO A 349 25.85 -6.57 -6.44
C PRO A 349 26.67 -5.91 -7.55
N TYR A 350 26.91 -6.67 -8.62
CA TYR A 350 27.72 -6.22 -9.75
C TYR A 350 27.17 -4.92 -10.38
N GLN A 351 28.07 -4.01 -10.76
CA GLN A 351 27.77 -2.68 -11.32
C GLN A 351 26.93 -1.76 -10.42
N THR A 352 26.82 -2.05 -9.12
CA THR A 352 26.17 -1.13 -8.17
C THR A 352 27.16 -0.10 -7.62
N ASN A 353 26.68 1.14 -7.44
CA ASN A 353 27.46 2.21 -6.83
C ASN A 353 27.20 2.24 -5.32
N LYS A 354 28.25 2.00 -4.52
CA LYS A 354 28.20 2.00 -3.05
C LYS A 354 27.62 3.29 -2.47
N ALA A 355 28.07 4.46 -2.95
CA ALA A 355 27.60 5.75 -2.45
C ALA A 355 26.08 5.91 -2.69
N ARG A 356 25.60 5.46 -3.85
CA ARG A 356 24.18 5.47 -4.19
C ARG A 356 23.34 4.53 -3.33
N ILE A 357 23.88 3.38 -2.94
CA ILE A 357 23.21 2.46 -2.01
C ILE A 357 23.03 3.14 -0.65
N ILE A 358 24.08 3.75 -0.12
CA ILE A 358 24.06 4.43 1.19
C ILE A 358 23.09 5.63 1.15
N GLU A 359 23.19 6.47 0.11
CA GLU A 359 22.29 7.60 -0.11
C GLU A 359 20.83 7.13 -0.16
N ARG A 360 20.55 6.06 -0.92
CA ARG A 360 19.20 5.53 -1.04
C ARG A 360 18.66 4.98 0.28
N ILE A 361 19.49 4.29 1.07
CA ILE A 361 19.09 3.81 2.40
C ILE A 361 18.81 5.00 3.32
N ALA A 362 19.64 6.04 3.30
CA ALA A 362 19.44 7.25 4.09
C ALA A 362 18.16 8.00 3.70
N GLU A 363 17.85 8.11 2.40
CA GLU A 363 16.56 8.63 1.91
C GLU A 363 15.38 7.85 2.47
N LEU A 364 15.40 6.52 2.38
CA LEU A 364 14.32 5.66 2.84
C LEU A 364 14.11 5.73 4.37
N VAL A 365 15.18 5.96 5.13
CA VAL A 365 15.11 6.20 6.58
C VAL A 365 14.51 7.59 6.87
N ASN A 366 14.94 8.61 6.14
CA ASN A 366 14.42 9.98 6.28
C ASN A 366 12.94 10.09 5.92
N ASP A 367 12.51 9.38 4.87
CA ASP A 367 11.13 9.30 4.42
C ASP A 367 10.24 8.44 5.34
N LYS A 368 10.83 7.86 6.41
CA LYS A 368 10.18 6.93 7.35
C LYS A 368 9.55 5.72 6.64
N ILE A 369 10.14 5.32 5.51
CA ILE A 369 9.77 4.10 4.79
C ILE A 369 10.44 2.90 5.46
N ILE A 370 11.71 3.06 5.86
CA ILE A 370 12.46 2.09 6.66
C ILE A 370 12.59 2.64 8.08
N GLU A 371 12.00 1.94 9.04
CA GLU A 371 12.17 2.22 10.47
C GLU A 371 13.19 1.26 11.08
N GLY A 372 13.85 1.68 12.16
CA GLY A 372 14.77 0.82 12.92
C GLY A 372 16.25 1.01 12.63
N ILE A 373 16.65 1.68 11.55
CA ILE A 373 18.05 2.07 11.34
C ILE A 373 18.36 3.29 12.24
N SER A 374 19.44 3.20 13.01
CA SER A 374 19.95 4.29 13.85
C SER A 374 21.05 5.09 13.16
N ASP A 375 21.94 4.42 12.44
CA ASP A 375 23.10 5.03 11.79
C ASP A 375 23.55 4.17 10.60
N ILE A 376 24.14 4.82 9.60
CA ILE A 376 24.75 4.16 8.43
C ILE A 376 26.06 4.84 8.09
N LYS A 377 27.13 4.04 7.96
CA LYS A 377 28.48 4.54 7.73
C LYS A 377 29.24 3.68 6.72
N ASP A 378 29.97 4.33 5.84
CA ASP A 378 30.95 3.67 4.98
C ASP A 378 32.29 3.57 5.71
N GLU A 379 32.73 2.35 5.98
CA GLU A 379 34.05 2.04 6.56
C GLU A 379 34.91 1.24 5.58
N SER A 380 34.57 1.27 4.29
CA SER A 380 35.34 0.54 3.28
C SER A 380 36.75 1.12 3.13
N ASN A 381 37.72 0.24 2.92
CA ASN A 381 39.13 0.59 2.74
C ASN A 381 39.71 -0.14 1.52
N TYR A 382 41.04 -0.17 1.39
CA TYR A 382 41.73 -0.91 0.31
C TYR A 382 41.63 -2.44 0.46
N GLU A 383 41.24 -2.95 1.63
CA GLU A 383 41.07 -4.39 1.90
C GLU A 383 39.70 -4.90 1.45
N GLY A 384 38.71 -4.02 1.33
CA GLY A 384 37.40 -4.40 0.81
C GLY A 384 36.27 -3.42 1.13
N ILE A 385 35.06 -3.81 0.73
CA ILE A 385 33.84 -3.07 1.04
C ILE A 385 33.42 -3.38 2.48
N ARG A 386 33.10 -2.33 3.23
CA ARG A 386 32.59 -2.44 4.60
C ARG A 386 31.58 -1.33 4.86
N ILE A 387 30.30 -1.63 4.67
CA ILE A 387 29.22 -0.70 5.00
C ILE A 387 28.62 -1.12 6.34
N VAL A 388 28.66 -0.25 7.32
CA VAL A 388 28.21 -0.50 8.69
C VAL A 388 26.84 0.13 8.88
N ILE A 389 25.84 -0.69 9.20
CA ILE A 389 24.46 -0.24 9.47
C ILE A 389 24.12 -0.61 10.90
N LYS A 390 23.87 0.39 11.74
CA LYS A 390 23.42 0.19 13.12
C LYS A 390 21.90 0.23 13.18
N TYR A 391 21.32 -0.63 14.01
CA TYR A 391 19.87 -0.68 14.21
C TYR A 391 19.47 -0.48 15.68
N LYS A 392 18.22 -0.04 15.88
CA LYS A 392 17.65 0.33 17.18
C LYS A 392 17.19 -0.90 17.95
N LYS A 393 17.12 -0.77 19.28
CA LYS A 393 16.54 -1.77 20.18
C LYS A 393 15.04 -1.97 19.88
N GLY A 394 14.61 -3.22 19.73
CA GLY A 394 13.25 -3.61 19.34
C GLY A 394 13.10 -4.07 17.88
N PHE A 395 14.19 -4.08 17.10
CA PHE A 395 14.24 -4.54 15.69
C PHE A 395 15.09 -5.81 15.52
N GLU A 396 15.48 -6.46 16.62
CA GLU A 396 16.31 -7.67 16.61
C GLU A 396 15.63 -8.82 15.85
N SER A 397 14.31 -8.96 15.96
CA SER A 397 13.53 -10.01 15.29
C SER A 397 13.48 -9.84 13.77
N GLU A 398 13.36 -8.61 13.28
CA GLU A 398 13.36 -8.24 11.87
C GLU A 398 14.74 -8.45 11.24
N VAL A 399 15.80 -8.14 11.99
CA VAL A 399 17.18 -8.42 11.61
C VAL A 399 17.44 -9.93 11.58
N GLU A 400 16.99 -10.67 12.59
CA GLU A 400 17.11 -12.14 12.63
C GLU A 400 16.41 -12.79 11.42
N ILE A 401 15.26 -12.26 10.98
CA ILE A 401 14.55 -12.69 9.77
C ILE A 401 15.38 -12.42 8.50
N LEU A 402 15.95 -11.20 8.37
CA LEU A 402 16.81 -10.82 7.26
C LEU A 402 18.09 -11.69 7.20
N VAL A 403 18.63 -12.06 8.37
CA VAL A 403 19.80 -12.92 8.52
C VAL A 403 19.47 -14.38 8.26
N LYS A 404 18.31 -14.89 8.69
CA LYS A 404 17.86 -16.26 8.39
C LYS A 404 17.65 -16.48 6.89
N LYS A 405 17.26 -15.43 6.16
CA LYS A 405 17.25 -15.42 4.68
C LYS A 405 18.66 -15.50 4.06
N THR A 406 19.71 -15.22 4.85
CA THR A 406 21.11 -15.13 4.41
C THR A 406 22.00 -16.24 4.99
N ARG A 407 21.68 -16.79 6.17
CA ARG A 407 22.43 -17.85 6.85
C ARG A 407 21.71 -19.18 6.75
N PHE A 408 22.05 -19.90 5.70
CA PHE A 408 22.16 -21.36 5.78
C PHE A 408 23.61 -21.79 5.46
N GLU A 409 24.59 -21.04 5.96
CA GLU A 409 26.01 -21.29 5.69
C GLU A 409 26.63 -22.35 6.62
N LEU A 410 26.05 -22.64 7.80
CA LEU A 410 26.71 -23.54 8.75
C LEU A 410 26.90 -24.96 8.18
N LYS A 411 25.87 -25.49 7.51
CA LYS A 411 25.91 -26.85 6.94
C LYS A 411 26.74 -26.95 5.65
N ALA A 412 26.74 -25.89 4.84
CA ALA A 412 27.52 -25.83 3.60
C ALA A 412 29.01 -25.56 3.86
N ALA A 413 29.33 -24.71 4.83
CA ALA A 413 30.70 -24.44 5.28
C ALA A 413 31.31 -25.65 5.97
N GLU A 414 30.56 -26.38 6.81
CA GLU A 414 30.99 -27.66 7.39
C GLU A 414 31.31 -28.70 6.32
N GLN A 415 30.46 -28.82 5.29
CA GLN A 415 30.71 -29.70 4.15
C GLN A 415 31.94 -29.28 3.33
N ARG A 416 32.15 -27.97 3.13
CA ARG A 416 33.30 -27.42 2.39
C ARG A 416 34.62 -27.61 3.16
N ILE A 417 34.62 -27.34 4.47
CA ILE A 417 35.75 -27.61 5.37
C ILE A 417 36.08 -29.10 5.37
N HIS A 418 35.06 -29.96 5.44
CA HIS A 418 35.23 -31.41 5.35
C HIS A 418 35.91 -31.83 4.05
N LEU A 419 35.50 -31.32 2.90
CA LEU A 419 36.16 -31.60 1.62
C LEU A 419 37.62 -31.11 1.58
N LEU A 420 37.88 -29.88 2.04
CA LEU A 420 39.22 -29.28 2.05
C LEU A 420 40.21 -30.04 2.94
N LEU A 421 39.77 -30.59 4.07
CA LEU A 421 40.60 -31.44 4.94
C LEU A 421 41.05 -32.72 4.22
N GLY A 422 40.20 -33.28 3.35
CA GLY A 422 40.55 -34.44 2.53
C GLY A 422 41.61 -34.12 1.48
N ILE A 423 41.42 -33.00 0.75
CA ILE A 423 42.37 -32.54 -0.27
C ILE A 423 43.72 -32.19 0.37
N LYS A 424 43.73 -31.54 1.54
CA LYS A 424 44.96 -31.23 2.27
C LYS A 424 45.77 -32.49 2.60
N LYS A 425 45.12 -33.52 3.16
CA LYS A 425 45.78 -34.81 3.45
C LYS A 425 46.37 -35.47 2.20
N ALA A 426 45.68 -35.35 1.06
CA ALA A 426 46.17 -35.90 -0.21
C ALA A 426 47.38 -35.13 -0.77
N VAL A 427 47.44 -33.81 -0.57
CA VAL A 427 48.56 -32.96 -1.00
C VAL A 427 49.79 -33.11 -0.10
N GLU A 428 49.60 -33.36 1.20
CA GLU A 428 50.70 -33.59 2.16
C GLU A 428 51.55 -34.83 1.80
N ASP A 429 50.96 -35.84 1.15
CA ASP A 429 51.67 -37.03 0.65
C ASP A 429 51.20 -37.38 -0.77
N ILE A 430 51.53 -36.48 -1.70
CA ILE A 430 51.06 -36.55 -3.08
C ILE A 430 51.58 -37.79 -3.83
N ASP A 431 52.80 -38.24 -3.52
CA ASP A 431 53.41 -39.41 -4.15
C ASP A 431 52.68 -40.71 -3.76
N LYS A 432 52.32 -40.84 -2.48
CA LYS A 432 51.49 -41.96 -1.99
C LYS A 432 50.10 -41.92 -2.62
N THR A 433 49.47 -40.75 -2.67
CA THR A 433 48.13 -40.57 -3.28
C THR A 433 48.14 -40.96 -4.77
N VAL A 434 49.13 -40.51 -5.53
CA VAL A 434 49.28 -40.86 -6.96
C VAL A 434 49.54 -42.35 -7.15
N ARG A 435 50.30 -42.99 -6.24
CA ARG A 435 50.54 -44.43 -6.29
C ARG A 435 49.25 -45.25 -6.08
N ILE A 436 48.45 -44.88 -5.08
CA ILE A 436 47.13 -45.50 -4.80
C ILE A 436 46.22 -45.39 -6.03
N LEU A 437 46.17 -44.20 -6.64
CA LEU A 437 45.38 -43.97 -7.85
C LEU A 437 45.87 -44.80 -9.05
N LYS A 438 47.18 -44.97 -9.23
CA LYS A 438 47.78 -45.76 -10.32
C LYS A 438 47.63 -47.27 -10.15
N GLU A 439 47.61 -47.77 -8.91
CA GLU A 439 47.46 -49.20 -8.60
C GLU A 439 45.98 -49.64 -8.63
N SER A 440 45.04 -48.70 -8.58
CA SER A 440 43.60 -48.96 -8.60
C SER A 440 43.09 -49.18 -10.03
N ARG A 441 42.30 -50.25 -10.22
CA ARG A 441 41.81 -50.66 -11.56
C ARG A 441 40.51 -49.99 -11.96
N THR A 442 39.71 -49.55 -10.99
CA THR A 442 38.42 -48.89 -11.20
C THR A 442 38.25 -47.69 -10.27
N SER A 443 37.37 -46.75 -10.61
CA SER A 443 37.09 -45.57 -9.77
C SER A 443 36.53 -45.96 -8.39
N SER A 444 35.79 -47.07 -8.30
CA SER A 444 35.31 -47.61 -7.02
C SER A 444 36.44 -48.17 -6.16
N ASP A 445 37.41 -48.88 -6.77
CA ASP A 445 38.58 -49.40 -6.06
C ASP A 445 39.46 -48.25 -5.57
N ALA A 446 39.64 -47.20 -6.39
CA ALA A 446 40.40 -46.01 -6.04
C ALA A 446 39.79 -45.28 -4.83
N ILE A 447 38.46 -45.11 -4.80
CA ILE A 447 37.76 -44.48 -3.67
C ILE A 447 37.92 -45.31 -2.40
N SER A 448 37.77 -46.64 -2.48
CA SER A 448 37.94 -47.53 -1.32
C SER A 448 39.37 -47.47 -0.78
N ASN A 449 40.36 -47.59 -1.65
CA ASN A 449 41.78 -47.58 -1.27
C ASN A 449 42.22 -46.22 -0.69
N LEU A 450 41.69 -45.11 -1.22
CA LEU A 450 41.93 -43.77 -0.67
C LEU A 450 41.31 -43.61 0.71
N CYS A 451 40.08 -44.11 0.92
CA CYS A 451 39.44 -44.10 2.24
C CYS A 451 40.25 -44.86 3.28
N ASP A 452 40.69 -46.07 2.93
CA ASP A 452 41.37 -46.98 3.84
C ASP A 452 42.80 -46.52 4.18
N GLN A 453 43.54 -45.99 3.19
CA GLN A 453 44.97 -45.68 3.37
C GLN A 453 45.28 -44.22 3.77
N LEU A 454 44.33 -43.29 3.59
CA LEU A 454 44.46 -41.88 3.99
C LEU A 454 43.51 -41.50 5.14
N GLU A 455 42.69 -42.45 5.63
CA GLU A 455 41.68 -42.24 6.68
C GLU A 455 40.78 -41.03 6.37
N ILE A 456 40.16 -41.08 5.21
CA ILE A 456 39.26 -40.05 4.70
C ILE A 456 37.91 -40.65 4.31
N THR A 457 36.87 -39.83 4.30
CA THR A 457 35.52 -40.26 3.92
C THR A 457 35.40 -40.47 2.41
N GLN A 458 34.43 -41.28 1.97
CA GLN A 458 34.17 -41.51 0.54
C GLN A 458 33.92 -40.22 -0.25
N VAL A 459 33.29 -39.23 0.39
CA VAL A 459 33.02 -37.92 -0.21
C VAL A 459 34.31 -37.13 -0.45
N GLN A 460 35.28 -37.21 0.48
CA GLN A 460 36.62 -36.63 0.32
C GLN A 460 37.45 -37.38 -0.74
N ALA A 461 37.42 -38.71 -0.74
CA ALA A 461 38.14 -39.54 -1.71
C ALA A 461 37.67 -39.30 -3.15
N LYS A 462 36.36 -39.13 -3.35
CA LYS A 462 35.80 -38.74 -4.64
C LYS A 462 36.30 -37.37 -5.10
N ALA A 463 36.35 -36.38 -4.20
CA ALA A 463 36.86 -35.04 -4.53
C ALA A 463 38.35 -35.03 -4.93
N ILE A 464 39.16 -35.95 -4.37
CA ILE A 464 40.58 -36.14 -4.76
C ILE A 464 40.69 -36.80 -6.14
N LEU A 465 39.82 -37.77 -6.43
CA LEU A 465 39.77 -38.45 -7.74
C LEU A 465 39.42 -37.48 -8.89
N ASP A 466 38.57 -36.50 -8.60
CA ASP A 466 38.08 -35.51 -9.56
C ASP A 466 39.08 -34.34 -9.80
N MET A 467 40.28 -34.39 -9.20
CA MET A 467 41.32 -33.36 -9.40
C MET A 467 41.90 -33.46 -10.84
N LYS A 468 41.75 -32.40 -11.64
CA LYS A 468 42.23 -32.33 -13.03
C LYS A 468 43.68 -31.84 -13.14
N MET A 469 44.43 -32.44 -14.07
CA MET A 469 45.79 -32.05 -14.47
C MET A 469 45.72 -31.09 -15.68
N GLN A 470 46.25 -29.86 -15.60
CA GLN A 470 47.10 -29.24 -16.65
C GLN A 470 47.46 -27.74 -16.45
N ARG A 471 48.72 -27.47 -16.79
CA ARG A 471 49.57 -26.27 -16.72
C ARG A 471 49.07 -24.94 -17.35
N LEU A 472 47.82 -24.82 -17.79
CA LEU A 472 47.24 -23.54 -18.24
C LEU A 472 46.49 -22.80 -17.12
N VAL A 473 45.94 -23.54 -16.16
CA VAL A 473 45.32 -23.01 -14.93
C VAL A 473 46.36 -22.32 -14.04
N GLU A 474 47.60 -22.82 -14.01
CA GLU A 474 48.69 -22.29 -13.17
C GLU A 474 49.11 -20.85 -13.54
N LYS A 475 48.83 -20.37 -14.76
CA LYS A 475 49.30 -19.06 -15.23
C LYS A 475 48.23 -17.96 -15.22
N PHE A 476 46.94 -18.32 -15.30
CA PHE A 476 45.84 -17.35 -15.45
C PHE A 476 44.51 -17.76 -14.78
N GLY A 477 44.42 -18.91 -14.11
CA GLY A 477 43.19 -19.35 -13.44
C GLY A 477 42.97 -18.63 -12.11
N ASP A 478 41.75 -18.18 -11.85
CA ASP A 478 41.32 -17.65 -10.56
C ASP A 478 40.22 -18.51 -9.91
N GLU A 479 40.20 -18.53 -8.58
CA GLU A 479 39.12 -19.18 -7.85
C GLU A 479 37.80 -18.43 -8.06
N ARG A 480 36.69 -19.18 -8.09
CA ARG A 480 35.35 -18.63 -8.23
C ARG A 480 35.06 -17.66 -7.09
N ARG A 481 34.55 -16.46 -7.42
CA ARG A 481 34.31 -15.39 -6.43
C ARG A 481 32.88 -15.33 -5.95
N SER A 482 31.92 -15.62 -6.82
CA SER A 482 30.49 -15.58 -6.51
C SER A 482 29.96 -16.95 -6.06
N GLU A 483 29.15 -16.98 -5.02
CA GLU A 483 28.58 -18.22 -4.49
C GLU A 483 27.17 -18.46 -5.06
N ILE A 484 26.89 -19.68 -5.53
CA ILE A 484 25.56 -20.04 -6.03
C ILE A 484 24.77 -20.62 -4.87
N THR A 485 23.63 -20.01 -4.56
CA THR A 485 22.74 -20.47 -3.48
C THR A 485 21.34 -20.72 -4.02
N GLU A 486 20.55 -21.52 -3.30
CA GLU A 486 19.15 -21.70 -3.67
C GLU A 486 18.39 -20.36 -3.54
N ASP A 487 17.55 -20.10 -4.54
CA ASP A 487 16.81 -18.86 -4.66
C ASP A 487 15.60 -18.92 -3.73
N TYR A 488 15.68 -18.22 -2.59
CA TYR A 488 14.56 -18.05 -1.67
C TYR A 488 13.63 -16.91 -2.09
N SER A 489 13.70 -16.41 -3.33
CA SER A 489 12.74 -15.43 -3.87
C SER A 489 11.28 -15.91 -3.84
N ASN A 490 11.05 -17.21 -3.62
CA ASN A 490 9.71 -17.79 -3.42
C ASN A 490 9.24 -17.84 -1.95
N ILE A 491 10.07 -17.47 -0.96
CA ILE A 491 9.61 -17.30 0.42
C ILE A 491 8.91 -15.94 0.50
N GLU A 492 7.59 -15.94 0.71
CA GLU A 492 6.87 -14.70 0.97
C GLU A 492 7.35 -14.13 2.31
N ASP A 493 7.49 -12.80 2.44
CA ASP A 493 7.93 -12.16 3.70
C ASP A 493 7.09 -12.62 4.92
N GLU A 494 5.85 -13.07 4.67
CA GLU A 494 4.93 -13.63 5.65
C GLU A 494 5.34 -15.02 6.17
N ASP A 495 6.02 -15.85 5.39
CA ASP A 495 6.47 -17.21 5.77
C ASP A 495 7.62 -17.18 6.79
N LEU A 496 8.32 -16.05 6.89
CA LEU A 496 9.40 -15.81 7.85
C LEU A 496 8.88 -15.39 9.23
N ILE A 497 7.61 -15.00 9.30
CA ILE A 497 6.97 -14.58 10.55
C ILE A 497 6.48 -15.83 11.27
N LYS A 498 6.81 -15.95 12.56
CA LYS A 498 6.34 -17.07 13.37
C LYS A 498 4.80 -17.04 13.48
N ARG A 499 4.19 -18.19 13.19
CA ARG A 499 2.75 -18.38 13.37
C ARG A 499 2.45 -18.58 14.85
N GLU A 500 1.73 -17.64 15.44
CA GLU A 500 1.38 -17.65 16.86
C GLU A 500 -0.10 -17.32 17.03
N ASP A 501 -0.72 -17.94 18.04
CA ASP A 501 -2.09 -17.62 18.43
C ASP A 501 -2.09 -16.32 19.24
N ILE A 502 -2.91 -15.37 18.80
CA ILE A 502 -2.99 -14.02 19.34
C ILE A 502 -4.43 -13.63 19.67
N VAL A 503 -4.55 -12.75 20.65
CA VAL A 503 -5.77 -12.00 20.95
C VAL A 503 -5.54 -10.56 20.51
N VAL A 504 -6.42 -10.08 19.64
CA VAL A 504 -6.47 -8.68 19.21
C VAL A 504 -7.52 -7.96 20.07
N LEU A 505 -7.07 -6.87 20.69
CA LEU A 505 -7.88 -6.05 21.59
C LEU A 505 -7.95 -4.64 21.03
N MET A 506 -9.16 -4.08 20.98
CA MET A 506 -9.39 -2.68 20.65
C MET A 506 -10.17 -1.99 21.77
N THR A 507 -9.73 -0.80 22.18
CA THR A 507 -10.34 0.00 23.26
C THR A 507 -11.46 0.92 22.75
N GLN A 508 -12.25 1.49 23.65
CA GLN A 508 -13.27 2.49 23.32
C GLN A 508 -12.66 3.76 22.71
N SER A 509 -11.46 4.15 23.15
CA SER A 509 -10.70 5.24 22.55
C SER A 509 -9.99 4.85 21.24
N ASN A 510 -10.36 3.73 20.62
CA ASN A 510 -9.85 3.26 19.34
C ASN A 510 -8.34 2.98 19.31
N TYR A 511 -7.77 2.54 20.44
CA TYR A 511 -6.43 1.96 20.46
C TYR A 511 -6.50 0.45 20.23
N ILE A 512 -5.55 -0.10 19.49
CA ILE A 512 -5.46 -1.51 19.14
C ILE A 512 -4.10 -2.09 19.54
N LYS A 513 -4.11 -3.36 19.95
CA LYS A 513 -2.93 -4.17 20.18
C LYS A 513 -3.22 -5.65 19.95
N ARG A 514 -2.16 -6.44 19.75
CA ARG A 514 -2.21 -7.89 19.89
C ARG A 514 -1.43 -8.34 21.11
N ILE A 515 -1.86 -9.46 21.69
CA ILE A 515 -1.22 -10.14 22.81
C ILE A 515 -1.19 -11.63 22.46
N PRO A 516 -0.08 -12.36 22.67
CA PRO A 516 -0.09 -13.82 22.60
C PRO A 516 -1.14 -14.43 23.53
N VAL A 517 -1.83 -15.49 23.10
CA VAL A 517 -2.88 -16.14 23.91
C VAL A 517 -2.33 -16.64 25.25
N GLU A 518 -1.05 -17.01 25.32
CA GLU A 518 -0.37 -17.45 26.55
C GLU A 518 -0.26 -16.33 27.60
N GLU A 519 0.10 -15.10 27.19
CA GLU A 519 0.14 -13.93 28.09
C GLU A 519 -1.29 -13.51 28.51
N TYR A 520 -2.29 -13.80 27.67
CA TYR A 520 -3.69 -13.59 28.02
C TYR A 520 -4.21 -14.62 29.03
N LYS A 521 -3.78 -15.89 28.95
CA LYS A 521 -4.20 -17.01 29.82
C LYS A 521 -3.30 -17.16 31.07
N LEU A 522 -3.67 -16.45 32.16
CA LEU A 522 -3.68 -16.88 33.59
C LEU A 522 -3.16 -15.83 34.60
N GLN A 523 -4.01 -15.56 35.60
CA GLN A 523 -3.74 -15.99 36.98
C GLN A 523 -5.07 -16.42 37.64
N ASN A 524 -5.32 -17.73 37.70
CA ASN A 524 -6.25 -18.32 38.66
C ASN A 524 -5.57 -18.30 40.04
N ARG A 525 -5.68 -17.18 40.76
CA ARG A 525 -5.53 -17.18 42.22
C ARG A 525 -6.72 -16.45 42.81
N GLY A 526 -7.49 -17.22 43.58
CA GLY A 526 -8.69 -16.78 44.27
C GLY A 526 -8.44 -15.53 45.09
N GLY A 527 -9.23 -14.51 44.81
CA GLY A 527 -9.26 -13.24 45.49
C GLY A 527 -10.37 -12.44 44.84
N VAL A 528 -11.42 -12.19 45.61
CA VAL A 528 -12.61 -11.44 45.21
C VAL A 528 -12.21 -10.17 44.44
N GLY A 529 -12.63 -10.06 43.18
CA GLY A 529 -12.49 -8.86 42.36
C GLY A 529 -11.15 -8.69 41.66
N THR A 530 -10.84 -9.54 40.67
CA THR A 530 -9.71 -9.29 39.76
C THR A 530 -10.08 -8.15 38.79
N LYS A 531 -9.60 -6.93 39.07
CA LYS A 531 -9.62 -5.76 38.15
C LYS A 531 -8.78 -6.05 36.90
N SER A 532 -9.25 -6.96 36.03
CA SER A 532 -8.45 -7.55 34.96
C SER A 532 -8.53 -6.83 33.61
N LEU A 533 -9.41 -5.82 33.46
CA LEU A 533 -9.79 -5.24 32.16
C LEU A 533 -9.69 -3.71 32.06
N SER A 534 -9.31 -2.99 33.12
CA SER A 534 -8.99 -1.57 33.03
C SER A 534 -7.56 -1.40 32.51
N PHE A 535 -7.38 -0.81 31.33
CA PHE A 535 -6.05 -0.41 30.87
C PHE A 535 -5.57 0.83 31.66
N TYR A 536 -4.31 1.21 31.47
CA TYR A 536 -3.78 2.49 31.96
C TYR A 536 -4.71 3.63 31.51
N GLU A 537 -5.19 4.47 32.45
CA GLU A 537 -6.07 5.64 32.22
C GLU A 537 -7.54 5.37 31.80
N ASP A 538 -8.32 4.64 32.60
CA ASP A 538 -9.80 4.56 32.47
C ASP A 538 -10.39 4.07 31.12
N ASP A 539 -9.56 3.68 30.15
CA ASP A 539 -9.99 3.21 28.83
C ASP A 539 -10.31 1.71 28.85
N VAL A 540 -11.51 1.35 28.38
CA VAL A 540 -12.04 -0.03 28.45
C VAL A 540 -11.92 -0.72 27.10
N THR A 541 -11.66 -2.04 27.11
CA THR A 541 -11.72 -2.87 25.89
C THR A 541 -13.13 -2.85 25.29
N LYS A 542 -13.25 -2.43 24.03
CA LYS A 542 -14.49 -2.41 23.25
C LYS A 542 -14.68 -3.66 22.40
N LEU A 543 -13.63 -4.12 21.71
CA LEU A 543 -13.69 -5.29 20.81
C LEU A 543 -12.55 -6.26 21.13
N VAL A 544 -12.88 -7.55 21.11
CA VAL A 544 -11.93 -8.65 21.32
C VAL A 544 -12.14 -9.68 20.22
N THR A 545 -11.05 -10.10 19.59
CA THR A 545 -11.09 -11.20 18.63
C THR A 545 -9.80 -12.00 18.73
N SER A 546 -9.88 -13.32 18.58
CA SER A 546 -8.74 -14.21 18.59
C SER A 546 -8.47 -14.78 17.20
N GLY A 547 -7.25 -15.22 16.97
CA GLY A 547 -6.82 -15.87 15.74
C GLY A 547 -5.32 -16.02 15.70
N SER A 548 -4.75 -16.13 14.51
CA SER A 548 -3.31 -16.26 14.32
C SER A 548 -2.65 -14.98 13.79
N THR A 549 -1.35 -14.83 14.01
CA THR A 549 -0.53 -13.78 13.38
C THR A 549 -0.69 -13.73 11.86
N HIS A 550 -0.95 -14.86 11.19
CA HIS A 550 -1.07 -14.95 9.73
C HIS A 550 -2.49 -14.73 9.19
N ASP A 551 -3.48 -14.64 10.07
CA ASP A 551 -4.86 -14.46 9.64
C ASP A 551 -5.16 -13.03 9.24
N ASP A 552 -6.23 -12.86 8.45
CA ASP A 552 -6.75 -11.55 8.07
C ASP A 552 -7.71 -11.05 9.16
N TYR A 553 -7.42 -9.86 9.71
CA TYR A 553 -8.33 -9.15 10.59
C TYR A 553 -9.04 -8.07 9.78
N MET A 554 -10.36 -8.23 9.62
CA MET A 554 -11.22 -7.32 8.88
C MET A 554 -11.92 -6.34 9.81
N PHE A 555 -11.70 -5.05 9.60
CA PHE A 555 -12.25 -3.96 10.40
C PHE A 555 -13.44 -3.35 9.66
N PHE A 556 -14.64 -3.54 10.19
CA PHE A 556 -15.87 -3.00 9.60
C PHE A 556 -16.26 -1.70 10.28
N THR A 557 -16.45 -0.65 9.49
CA THR A 557 -16.84 0.66 9.98
C THR A 557 -18.35 0.81 10.07
N LYS A 558 -18.78 1.79 10.86
CA LYS A 558 -20.18 2.17 11.01
C LYS A 558 -20.86 2.52 9.69
N LYS A 559 -20.14 3.21 8.79
CA LYS A 559 -20.63 3.63 7.46
C LYS A 559 -20.54 2.53 6.39
N GLY A 560 -20.07 1.33 6.74
CA GLY A 560 -20.07 0.19 5.84
C GLY A 560 -18.82 0.02 4.98
N PHE A 561 -17.69 0.58 5.40
CA PHE A 561 -16.38 0.27 4.84
C PHE A 561 -15.75 -0.92 5.56
N VAL A 562 -14.88 -1.63 4.85
CA VAL A 562 -14.03 -2.68 5.42
C VAL A 562 -12.57 -2.42 5.10
N TYR A 563 -11.74 -2.58 6.11
CA TYR A 563 -10.28 -2.60 6.00
C TYR A 563 -9.74 -3.97 6.38
N ARG A 564 -8.55 -4.30 5.91
CA ARG A 564 -7.91 -5.60 6.17
C ARG A 564 -6.47 -5.40 6.60
N ILE A 565 -6.12 -5.99 7.74
CA ILE A 565 -4.74 -6.02 8.26
C ILE A 565 -4.42 -7.45 8.67
N LYS A 566 -3.21 -7.91 8.37
CA LYS A 566 -2.69 -9.20 8.86
C LYS A 566 -2.36 -9.12 10.34
N GLY A 567 -2.59 -10.20 11.09
CA GLY A 567 -2.36 -10.24 12.54
C GLY A 567 -0.97 -9.74 12.96
N TYR A 568 0.09 -10.15 12.26
CA TYR A 568 1.47 -9.76 12.55
C TYR A 568 1.74 -8.25 12.38
N LYS A 569 0.94 -7.53 11.58
CA LYS A 569 1.05 -6.07 11.40
C LYS A 569 0.42 -5.29 12.55
N ILE A 570 -0.37 -5.93 13.40
CA ILE A 570 -0.88 -5.33 14.63
C ILE A 570 0.24 -5.40 15.67
N PHE A 571 0.56 -4.27 16.30
CA PHE A 571 1.68 -4.21 17.24
C PHE A 571 1.43 -5.08 18.47
N SER A 572 2.43 -5.93 18.78
CA SER A 572 2.45 -6.69 20.02
C SER A 572 2.77 -5.77 21.19
N LYS A 573 1.93 -5.79 22.23
CA LYS A 573 2.11 -4.99 23.44
C LYS A 573 1.63 -5.79 24.65
N SER A 574 2.17 -5.46 25.82
CA SER A 574 1.74 -6.11 27.06
C SER A 574 0.26 -5.86 27.38
N LYS A 575 -0.30 -6.73 28.22
CA LYS A 575 -1.67 -6.57 28.73
C LYS A 575 -1.98 -5.20 29.32
N GLN A 576 -1.02 -4.53 29.95
CA GLN A 576 -1.20 -3.23 30.61
C GLN A 576 -1.05 -2.02 29.67
N SER A 577 -0.43 -2.19 28.50
CA SER A 577 -0.20 -1.09 27.56
C SER A 577 -1.48 -0.63 26.86
N LYS A 578 -1.62 0.67 26.59
CA LYS A 578 -2.76 1.24 25.84
C LYS A 578 -2.84 0.71 24.40
N GLY A 579 -1.74 0.24 23.82
CA GLY A 579 -1.67 -0.11 22.39
C GLY A 579 -1.33 1.10 21.52
N ILE A 580 -1.71 1.06 20.25
CA ILE A 580 -1.52 2.16 19.31
C ILE A 580 -2.86 2.64 18.72
N PRO A 581 -3.02 3.92 18.37
CA PRO A 581 -4.24 4.40 17.70
C PRO A 581 -4.50 3.63 16.38
N ILE A 582 -5.72 3.15 16.16
CA ILE A 582 -6.09 2.37 14.96
C ILE A 582 -5.86 3.15 13.65
N ILE A 583 -6.00 4.47 13.68
CA ILE A 583 -5.76 5.38 12.55
C ILE A 583 -4.33 5.30 12.01
N ASN A 584 -3.36 4.87 12.82
CA ASN A 584 -1.99 4.69 12.38
C ASN A 584 -1.85 3.47 11.45
N LEU A 585 -2.70 2.46 11.65
CA LEU A 585 -2.79 1.28 10.78
C LEU A 585 -3.75 1.52 9.61
N LEU A 586 -4.85 2.26 9.86
CA LEU A 586 -5.92 2.56 8.89
C LEU A 586 -5.90 4.04 8.50
N LYS A 587 -4.90 4.44 7.70
CA LYS A 587 -4.63 5.86 7.38
C LYS A 587 -5.78 6.60 6.67
N THR A 588 -6.65 5.88 5.96
CA THR A 588 -7.80 6.46 5.25
C THR A 588 -9.11 6.40 6.04
N LEU A 589 -9.07 5.95 7.30
CA LEU A 589 -10.24 5.96 8.16
C LEU A 589 -10.67 7.42 8.41
N GLU A 590 -11.93 7.73 8.10
CA GLU A 590 -12.49 9.06 8.39
C GLU A 590 -12.63 9.25 9.91
N LYS A 591 -12.38 10.47 10.39
CA LYS A 591 -12.46 10.78 11.84
C LYS A 591 -13.81 10.45 12.48
N ASP A 592 -14.89 10.56 11.71
CA ASP A 592 -16.26 10.31 12.18
C ASP A 592 -16.78 8.89 11.88
N ASP A 593 -15.95 8.03 11.28
CA ASP A 593 -16.32 6.66 10.94
C ASP A 593 -15.66 5.67 11.92
N ASP A 594 -16.43 5.28 12.94
CA ASP A 594 -15.98 4.39 14.01
C ASP A 594 -15.97 2.90 13.59
N ILE A 595 -15.04 2.12 14.14
CA ILE A 595 -15.00 0.67 13.92
C ILE A 595 -16.10 0.00 14.73
N LYS A 596 -16.97 -0.77 14.07
CA LYS A 596 -18.06 -1.51 14.70
C LYS A 596 -17.72 -2.94 15.02
N GLU A 597 -16.96 -3.62 14.17
CA GLU A 597 -16.69 -5.04 14.33
C GLU A 597 -15.29 -5.38 13.80
N ILE A 598 -14.61 -6.31 14.47
CA ILE A 598 -13.35 -6.92 13.99
C ILE A 598 -13.61 -8.41 13.77
N ILE A 599 -13.51 -8.85 12.52
CA ILE A 599 -13.69 -10.26 12.16
C ILE A 599 -12.34 -10.85 11.76
N ASN A 600 -11.88 -11.84 12.52
CA ASN A 600 -10.80 -12.72 12.10
C ASN A 600 -11.28 -13.65 10.97
N VAL A 601 -10.49 -13.76 9.91
CA VAL A 601 -10.70 -14.62 8.75
C VAL A 601 -9.42 -15.43 8.51
N SER A 602 -9.48 -16.72 8.82
CA SER A 602 -8.37 -17.65 8.63
C SER A 602 -8.29 -18.15 7.18
N LYS A 603 -7.19 -18.84 6.82
CA LYS A 603 -7.08 -19.51 5.51
C LYS A 603 -8.20 -20.54 5.30
N GLU A 604 -8.66 -21.20 6.37
CA GLU A 604 -9.75 -22.18 6.30
C GLU A 604 -11.10 -21.51 6.02
N ASP A 605 -11.34 -20.31 6.56
CA ASP A 605 -12.57 -19.55 6.28
C ASP A 605 -12.72 -19.19 4.80
N TYR A 606 -11.60 -18.93 4.10
CA TYR A 606 -11.62 -18.66 2.66
C TYR A 606 -11.94 -19.90 1.82
N ASN A 607 -11.59 -21.08 2.31
CA ASN A 607 -11.86 -22.35 1.64
C ASN A 607 -13.24 -22.91 1.99
N ALA A 608 -13.79 -22.51 3.15
CA ALA A 608 -15.13 -22.83 3.57
C ALA A 608 -16.16 -21.99 2.80
N ASN A 609 -17.39 -22.51 2.66
CA ASN A 609 -18.55 -21.75 2.16
C ASN A 609 -19.06 -20.73 3.20
N THR A 610 -18.14 -19.97 3.79
CA THR A 610 -18.39 -19.01 4.86
C THR A 610 -18.74 -17.64 4.28
N SER A 611 -19.73 -16.99 4.88
CA SER A 611 -20.22 -15.69 4.45
C SER A 611 -20.33 -14.72 5.61
N LEU A 612 -20.21 -13.43 5.33
CA LEU A 612 -20.44 -12.35 6.29
C LEU A 612 -21.86 -11.84 6.16
N SER A 613 -22.58 -11.89 7.27
CA SER A 613 -23.91 -11.33 7.43
C SER A 613 -23.85 -9.97 8.10
N PHE A 614 -24.28 -8.93 7.41
CA PHE A 614 -24.31 -7.55 7.87
C PHE A 614 -25.72 -7.23 8.36
N ILE A 615 -25.86 -6.77 9.60
CA ILE A 615 -27.12 -6.33 10.17
C ILE A 615 -27.05 -4.81 10.40
N THR A 616 -28.08 -4.11 9.91
CA THR A 616 -28.17 -2.66 9.95
C THR A 616 -29.17 -2.18 11.00
N LYS A 617 -29.05 -0.92 11.42
CA LYS A 617 -29.93 -0.28 12.41
C LYS A 617 -31.38 -0.24 11.95
N THR A 618 -31.61 -0.09 10.65
CA THR A 618 -32.96 -0.10 10.05
C THR A 618 -33.58 -1.49 9.89
N GLY A 619 -32.92 -2.55 10.36
CA GLY A 619 -33.46 -3.91 10.34
C GLY A 619 -33.29 -4.66 9.01
N LEU A 620 -32.35 -4.21 8.16
CA LEU A 620 -31.92 -4.97 6.99
C LEU A 620 -30.78 -5.92 7.36
N ILE A 621 -30.77 -7.09 6.73
CA ILE A 621 -29.69 -8.07 6.74
C ILE A 621 -29.18 -8.29 5.31
N LYS A 622 -27.88 -8.46 5.17
CA LYS A 622 -27.24 -8.82 3.91
C LYS A 622 -26.20 -9.88 4.13
N LYS A 623 -26.17 -10.90 3.27
CA LYS A 623 -25.14 -11.94 3.29
C LYS A 623 -24.23 -11.81 2.07
N THR A 624 -22.92 -11.83 2.30
CA THR A 624 -21.89 -11.72 1.26
C THR A 624 -20.81 -12.75 1.51
N SER A 625 -20.45 -13.55 0.51
CA SER A 625 -19.33 -14.50 0.62
C SER A 625 -18.02 -13.79 1.02
N ILE A 626 -17.24 -14.43 1.90
CA ILE A 626 -15.92 -13.94 2.34
C ILE A 626 -14.97 -13.71 1.16
N LEU A 627 -15.11 -14.45 0.06
CA LEU A 627 -14.27 -14.33 -1.14
C LEU A 627 -14.32 -12.92 -1.77
N HIS A 628 -15.41 -12.17 -1.61
CA HIS A 628 -15.49 -10.78 -2.08
C HIS A 628 -14.54 -9.82 -1.34
N TYR A 629 -14.03 -10.25 -0.18
CA TYR A 629 -13.15 -9.51 0.73
C TYR A 629 -11.70 -10.05 0.73
N ALA A 630 -11.40 -11.12 -0.03
CA ALA A 630 -10.07 -11.71 -0.15
C ALA A 630 -8.99 -10.73 -0.68
N ARG A 631 -9.43 -9.67 -1.38
CA ARG A 631 -8.58 -8.57 -1.83
C ARG A 631 -9.21 -7.24 -1.42
N ILE A 632 -8.56 -6.56 -0.49
CA ILE A 632 -8.88 -5.21 -0.01
C ILE A 632 -7.58 -4.38 -0.10
N ASN A 633 -7.69 -3.24 -0.76
CA ASN A 633 -6.64 -2.24 -0.94
C ASN A 633 -6.49 -1.39 0.35
N VAL A 634 -5.38 -0.64 0.44
CA VAL A 634 -5.05 0.17 1.63
C VAL A 634 -6.16 1.18 1.99
N ASN A 635 -6.84 1.72 0.98
CA ASN A 635 -7.94 2.69 1.16
C ASN A 635 -9.25 2.04 1.66
N GLY A 636 -9.26 0.74 1.93
CA GLY A 636 -10.45 0.00 2.29
C GLY A 636 -11.35 -0.30 1.08
N LYS A 637 -12.50 -0.90 1.38
CA LYS A 637 -13.48 -1.33 0.38
C LYS A 637 -14.89 -1.12 0.91
N ILE A 638 -15.85 -0.84 0.04
CA ILE A 638 -17.27 -0.83 0.44
C ILE A 638 -17.71 -2.27 0.75
N ALA A 639 -18.21 -2.52 1.94
CA ALA A 639 -18.75 -3.81 2.36
C ALA A 639 -20.27 -3.93 2.13
N ILE A 640 -20.98 -2.83 2.39
CA ILE A 640 -22.43 -2.71 2.19
C ILE A 640 -22.77 -1.28 1.78
N SER A 641 -23.77 -1.13 0.91
CA SER A 641 -24.33 0.18 0.60
C SER A 641 -25.44 0.49 1.60
N LEU A 642 -25.27 1.55 2.38
CA LEU A 642 -26.24 1.99 3.39
C LEU A 642 -27.13 3.12 2.86
N ARG A 643 -28.32 3.27 3.45
CA ARG A 643 -29.19 4.43 3.22
C ARG A 643 -28.74 5.59 4.09
N GLU A 644 -29.24 6.77 3.77
CA GLU A 644 -29.07 7.96 4.61
C GLU A 644 -29.64 7.69 6.01
N ASN A 645 -28.84 7.95 7.06
CA ASN A 645 -29.13 7.63 8.48
C ASN A 645 -29.17 6.14 8.86
N ASP A 646 -28.70 5.24 8.01
CA ASP A 646 -28.49 3.83 8.38
C ASP A 646 -27.02 3.56 8.76
N GLU A 647 -26.80 2.56 9.60
CA GLU A 647 -25.49 2.19 10.12
C GLU A 647 -25.40 0.68 10.33
N ILE A 648 -24.19 0.14 10.23
CA ILE A 648 -23.93 -1.24 10.65
C ILE A 648 -24.06 -1.33 12.17
N VAL A 649 -24.80 -2.34 12.63
CA VAL A 649 -24.93 -2.70 14.04
C VAL A 649 -24.00 -3.87 14.38
N ASN A 650 -24.05 -4.96 13.61
CA ASN A 650 -23.15 -6.11 13.76
C ASN A 650 -22.77 -6.71 12.40
N VAL A 651 -21.61 -7.35 12.37
CA VAL A 651 -21.18 -8.22 11.27
C VAL A 651 -20.94 -9.61 11.82
N LEU A 652 -21.62 -10.62 11.28
CA LEU A 652 -21.58 -11.98 11.79
C LEU A 652 -20.96 -12.91 10.75
N LYS A 653 -20.03 -13.76 11.16
CA LYS A 653 -19.57 -14.89 10.34
C LYS A 653 -20.67 -15.95 10.32
N THR A 654 -21.13 -16.36 9.16
CA THR A 654 -22.30 -17.24 8.99
C THR A 654 -22.03 -18.34 7.98
N THR A 655 -22.49 -19.54 8.29
CA THR A 655 -22.56 -20.71 7.39
C THR A 655 -24.04 -21.03 7.10
N LYS A 656 -24.31 -22.05 6.28
CA LYS A 656 -25.69 -22.48 5.97
C LYS A 656 -26.47 -22.95 7.21
N GLU A 657 -25.78 -23.40 8.25
CA GLU A 657 -26.39 -23.95 9.47
C GLU A 657 -26.52 -22.90 10.59
N THR A 658 -25.94 -21.71 10.37
CA THR A 658 -25.97 -20.66 11.39
C THR A 658 -27.37 -20.06 11.49
N LYS A 659 -27.87 -19.92 12.72
CA LYS A 659 -29.08 -19.16 13.02
C LYS A 659 -28.69 -17.77 13.50
N CYS A 660 -29.38 -16.76 12.99
CA CYS A 660 -29.18 -15.37 13.38
C CYS A 660 -30.27 -14.94 14.34
N ILE A 661 -29.86 -14.19 15.37
CA ILE A 661 -30.72 -13.53 16.34
C ILE A 661 -30.61 -12.03 16.10
N VAL A 662 -31.74 -11.34 16.04
CA VAL A 662 -31.81 -9.87 15.91
C VAL A 662 -32.72 -9.31 17.00
N VAL A 663 -32.23 -8.33 17.75
CA VAL A 663 -32.92 -7.71 18.90
C VAL A 663 -33.16 -6.23 18.65
N THR A 664 -34.34 -5.72 19.02
CA THR A 664 -34.76 -4.34 18.81
C THR A 664 -34.95 -3.58 20.12
N SER A 665 -34.86 -2.26 20.06
CA SER A 665 -34.97 -1.38 21.23
C SER A 665 -36.34 -1.44 21.91
N ASN A 666 -37.42 -1.75 21.19
CA ASN A 666 -38.75 -1.91 21.78
C ASN A 666 -39.03 -3.31 22.37
N GLY A 667 -37.99 -4.10 22.61
CA GLY A 667 -38.15 -5.37 23.31
C GLY A 667 -38.53 -6.54 22.42
N LYS A 668 -38.31 -6.47 21.10
CA LYS A 668 -38.56 -7.60 20.19
C LYS A 668 -37.27 -8.35 19.90
N GLY A 669 -37.39 -9.67 19.72
CA GLY A 669 -36.31 -10.53 19.26
C GLY A 669 -36.79 -11.46 18.15
N LEU A 670 -35.97 -11.67 17.12
CA LEU A 670 -36.22 -12.64 16.05
C LEU A 670 -35.04 -13.60 15.88
N ARG A 671 -35.29 -14.91 15.97
CA ARG A 671 -34.36 -15.99 15.59
C ARG A 671 -34.80 -16.57 14.25
N PHE A 672 -33.90 -16.62 13.26
CA PHE A 672 -34.17 -17.19 11.95
C PHE A 672 -32.93 -17.86 11.36
N ASP A 673 -33.15 -18.74 10.40
CA ASP A 673 -32.07 -19.47 9.72
C ASP A 673 -31.37 -18.57 8.68
N ALA A 674 -30.03 -18.47 8.74
CA ALA A 674 -29.26 -17.65 7.81
C ALA A 674 -29.31 -18.17 6.36
N SER A 675 -29.68 -19.44 6.14
CA SER A 675 -29.91 -20.01 4.81
C SER A 675 -31.05 -19.30 4.05
N LEU A 676 -32.00 -18.67 4.76
CA LEU A 676 -33.08 -17.88 4.16
C LEU A 676 -32.58 -16.59 3.48
N ILE A 677 -31.33 -16.21 3.72
CA ILE A 677 -30.68 -15.06 3.08
C ILE A 677 -29.75 -15.57 2.00
N ARG A 678 -30.00 -15.18 0.75
CA ARG A 678 -29.11 -15.48 -0.37
C ARG A 678 -27.84 -14.64 -0.30
N ASP A 679 -26.75 -15.17 -0.85
CA ASP A 679 -25.53 -14.39 -1.04
C ASP A 679 -25.71 -13.36 -2.17
N ILE A 680 -25.31 -12.12 -1.89
CA ILE A 680 -25.37 -11.00 -2.83
C ILE A 680 -24.06 -10.24 -2.78
N GLY A 681 -23.67 -9.62 -3.89
CA GLY A 681 -22.48 -8.78 -3.96
C GLY A 681 -22.48 -7.56 -3.02
N ARG A 682 -21.28 -7.00 -2.81
CA ARG A 682 -20.98 -5.92 -1.85
C ARG A 682 -21.71 -4.59 -2.07
N SER A 683 -22.18 -4.28 -3.27
CA SER A 683 -22.87 -3.01 -3.58
C SER A 683 -24.38 -3.00 -3.34
N SER A 684 -24.95 -4.08 -2.79
CA SER A 684 -26.38 -4.15 -2.44
C SER A 684 -26.68 -3.70 -1.00
N GLN A 685 -27.93 -3.28 -0.75
CA GLN A 685 -28.44 -2.86 0.58
C GLN A 685 -28.87 -4.03 1.48
N GLY A 686 -29.16 -5.20 0.92
CA GLY A 686 -29.70 -6.36 1.65
C GLY A 686 -31.23 -6.45 1.62
N VAL A 687 -31.76 -7.34 2.44
CA VAL A 687 -33.19 -7.66 2.56
C VAL A 687 -33.66 -7.44 4.01
N LYS A 688 -34.97 -7.30 4.22
CA LYS A 688 -35.52 -7.10 5.57
C LYS A 688 -35.28 -8.34 6.45
N ALA A 689 -34.60 -8.11 7.58
CA ALA A 689 -34.32 -9.11 8.62
C ALA A 689 -35.49 -9.20 9.61
N ILE A 690 -35.92 -8.05 10.15
CA ILE A 690 -36.99 -7.93 11.13
C ILE A 690 -37.89 -6.74 10.79
N LYS A 691 -39.18 -6.83 11.13
CA LYS A 691 -40.11 -5.71 10.99
C LYS A 691 -40.04 -4.85 12.25
N LEU A 692 -39.48 -3.64 12.12
CA LEU A 692 -39.45 -2.63 13.17
C LEU A 692 -40.86 -2.02 13.38
N LEU A 693 -41.15 -1.62 14.62
CA LEU A 693 -42.43 -1.03 15.06
C LEU A 693 -42.13 0.16 15.97
N ASP A 694 -43.07 1.09 16.12
CA ASP A 694 -43.00 2.17 17.13
C ASP A 694 -41.71 3.00 17.07
N ASN A 695 -41.20 3.26 15.85
CA ASN A 695 -39.90 3.91 15.61
C ASN A 695 -38.71 3.22 16.32
N SER A 696 -38.81 1.90 16.55
CA SER A 696 -37.72 1.10 17.09
C SER A 696 -36.61 0.89 16.06
N TYR A 697 -35.45 0.48 16.55
CA TYR A 697 -34.26 0.19 15.75
C TYR A 697 -33.61 -1.10 16.26
N VAL A 698 -32.74 -1.69 15.43
CA VAL A 698 -31.95 -2.87 15.84
C VAL A 698 -30.87 -2.43 16.81
N VAL A 699 -30.80 -3.11 17.96
CA VAL A 699 -29.83 -2.85 19.03
C VAL A 699 -28.60 -3.74 18.86
N SER A 700 -28.82 -5.01 18.52
CA SER A 700 -27.76 -5.99 18.34
C SER A 700 -28.26 -7.18 17.53
N ALA A 701 -27.31 -7.89 16.95
CA ALA A 701 -27.51 -9.19 16.35
C ALA A 701 -26.39 -10.14 16.78
N ALA A 702 -26.72 -11.42 16.89
CA ALA A 702 -25.79 -12.46 17.31
C ALA A 702 -26.02 -13.74 16.53
N ASN A 703 -24.99 -14.58 16.51
CA ASN A 703 -25.14 -15.98 16.14
C ASN A 703 -25.61 -16.76 17.36
N ASP A 704 -26.37 -17.81 17.09
CA ASP A 704 -26.91 -18.74 18.08
C ASP A 704 -26.02 -19.98 18.26
N SER A 705 -24.94 -20.09 17.48
CA SER A 705 -24.02 -21.22 17.51
C SER A 705 -23.34 -21.30 18.87
N ASN A 706 -23.69 -22.31 19.67
CA ASN A 706 -23.08 -22.66 20.97
C ASN A 706 -23.40 -21.73 22.15
N SER A 707 -24.49 -20.96 22.10
CA SER A 707 -24.97 -20.21 23.27
C SER A 707 -26.26 -20.81 23.81
N LYS A 708 -26.38 -20.91 25.13
CA LYS A 708 -27.61 -21.39 25.80
C LYS A 708 -28.61 -20.27 26.08
N TYR A 709 -28.12 -19.05 26.32
CA TYR A 709 -28.94 -17.90 26.72
C TYR A 709 -28.72 -16.68 25.82
N LEU A 710 -29.75 -15.84 25.76
CA LEU A 710 -29.67 -14.46 25.28
C LEU A 710 -29.85 -13.52 26.48
N LEU A 711 -28.78 -12.83 26.86
CA LEU A 711 -28.80 -11.73 27.81
C LEU A 711 -29.33 -10.48 27.11
N ILE A 712 -30.28 -9.81 27.76
CA ILE A 712 -30.73 -8.47 27.38
C ILE A 712 -30.59 -7.53 28.56
N ILE A 713 -30.27 -6.27 28.27
CA ILE A 713 -30.14 -5.21 29.26
C ILE A 713 -30.97 -4.02 28.80
N THR A 714 -31.72 -3.44 29.72
CA THR A 714 -32.59 -2.29 29.44
C THR A 714 -31.99 -0.96 29.90
N GLU A 715 -32.55 0.16 29.43
CA GLU A 715 -32.16 1.53 29.82
C GLU A 715 -32.23 1.72 31.35
N LYS A 716 -33.16 1.03 32.04
CA LYS A 716 -33.30 1.07 33.50
C LYS A 716 -32.35 0.12 34.24
N GLY A 717 -31.37 -0.47 33.56
CA GLY A 717 -30.40 -1.40 34.14
C GLY A 717 -30.96 -2.77 34.48
N MET A 718 -32.15 -3.13 33.97
CA MET A 718 -32.72 -4.46 34.19
C MET A 718 -32.09 -5.46 33.21
N GLY A 719 -31.45 -6.50 33.75
CA GLY A 719 -30.95 -7.64 32.99
C GLY A 719 -31.96 -8.78 32.94
N LYS A 720 -32.09 -9.46 31.80
CA LYS A 720 -32.85 -10.71 31.69
C LYS A 720 -32.13 -11.73 30.82
N LEU A 721 -32.05 -12.97 31.28
CA LEU A 721 -31.57 -14.11 30.50
C LEU A 721 -32.76 -14.84 29.88
N ASN A 722 -32.73 -15.07 28.57
CA ASN A 722 -33.74 -15.83 27.85
C ASN A 722 -33.12 -17.12 27.33
N LEU A 723 -33.71 -18.27 27.65
CA LEU A 723 -33.25 -19.56 27.16
C LEU A 723 -33.58 -19.70 25.67
N LEU A 724 -32.57 -19.95 24.85
CA LEU A 724 -32.73 -19.91 23.39
C LEU A 724 -33.61 -21.06 22.88
N ASP A 725 -33.40 -22.29 23.36
CA ASP A 725 -34.07 -23.47 22.82
C ASP A 725 -35.54 -23.62 23.23
N GLU A 726 -35.92 -23.21 24.44
CA GLU A 726 -37.31 -23.33 24.92
C GLU A 726 -38.10 -22.02 24.76
N GLY A 727 -37.44 -20.88 24.92
CA GLY A 727 -38.08 -19.55 24.95
C GLY A 727 -38.05 -18.78 23.63
N PHE A 728 -37.22 -19.20 22.66
CA PHE A 728 -36.95 -18.40 21.47
C PHE A 728 -37.01 -19.23 20.17
N ARG A 729 -38.25 -19.56 19.78
CA ARG A 729 -38.54 -20.38 18.59
C ARG A 729 -38.10 -19.71 17.29
N ILE A 730 -37.65 -20.50 16.33
CA ILE A 730 -37.28 -20.03 14.99
C ILE A 730 -38.53 -19.57 14.23
N LYS A 731 -38.46 -18.40 13.60
CA LYS A 731 -39.49 -17.86 12.69
C LYS A 731 -38.87 -17.51 11.34
N GLY A 732 -39.73 -17.25 10.35
CA GLY A 732 -39.32 -16.64 9.10
C GLY A 732 -38.77 -15.21 9.29
N ARG A 733 -37.87 -14.81 8.39
CA ARG A 733 -37.35 -13.44 8.32
C ARG A 733 -38.45 -12.42 8.03
N GLY A 734 -38.23 -11.17 8.40
CA GLY A 734 -39.13 -10.05 8.14
C GLY A 734 -40.39 -10.03 8.99
N THR A 735 -40.49 -10.92 9.99
CA THR A 735 -41.57 -10.91 10.99
C THR A 735 -41.25 -9.93 12.12
N GLN A 736 -42.20 -9.68 13.02
CA GLN A 736 -42.03 -8.75 14.15
C GLN A 736 -41.23 -9.34 15.32
N GLY A 737 -40.89 -10.64 15.29
CA GLY A 737 -40.27 -11.33 16.42
C GLY A 737 -41.21 -11.57 17.62
N TYR A 738 -40.63 -12.03 18.73
CA TYR A 738 -41.26 -12.28 20.02
C TYR A 738 -40.95 -11.17 21.00
N ASN A 739 -41.80 -11.00 22.02
CA ASN A 739 -41.49 -10.09 23.12
C ASN A 739 -40.43 -10.72 24.02
N LEU A 740 -39.31 -10.03 24.22
CA LEU A 740 -38.26 -10.42 25.15
C LEU A 740 -38.51 -9.84 26.55
N ILE A 741 -39.16 -8.68 26.63
CA ILE A 741 -39.56 -8.00 27.86
C ILE A 741 -41.07 -7.75 27.90
N SER A 742 -41.62 -7.59 29.11
CA SER A 742 -43.02 -7.17 29.30
C SER A 742 -43.22 -5.74 28.78
N LYS A 743 -44.33 -5.49 28.09
CA LYS A 743 -44.70 -4.15 27.57
C LYS A 743 -45.00 -3.13 28.68
N SER A 744 -45.20 -3.58 29.92
CA SER A 744 -45.68 -2.73 31.03
C SER A 744 -44.71 -1.63 31.47
N ASN A 745 -43.42 -1.71 31.14
CA ASN A 745 -42.40 -0.86 31.76
C ASN A 745 -41.95 0.35 30.91
N ASN A 746 -42.45 0.48 29.68
CA ASN A 746 -42.00 1.47 28.68
C ASN A 746 -40.46 1.56 28.58
N ASP A 747 -39.80 0.44 28.84
CA ASP A 747 -38.36 0.31 29.02
C ASP A 747 -37.76 -0.26 27.74
N ARG A 748 -36.65 0.31 27.28
CA ARG A 748 -36.02 -0.07 26.00
C ARG A 748 -34.81 -0.95 26.23
N ILE A 749 -34.60 -1.90 25.33
CA ILE A 749 -33.36 -2.68 25.33
C ILE A 749 -32.24 -1.80 24.79
N VAL A 750 -31.13 -1.69 25.53
CA VAL A 750 -29.91 -0.98 25.12
C VAL A 750 -28.82 -1.92 24.66
N TYR A 751 -28.85 -3.17 25.12
CA TYR A 751 -27.82 -4.16 24.79
C TYR A 751 -28.37 -5.58 24.78
N SER A 752 -27.81 -6.44 23.93
CA SER A 752 -28.02 -7.88 24.04
C SER A 752 -26.78 -8.67 23.60
N LEU A 753 -26.62 -9.86 24.17
CA LEU A 753 -25.48 -10.75 23.92
C LEU A 753 -25.91 -12.21 24.08
N SER A 754 -25.48 -13.08 23.17
CA SER A 754 -25.60 -14.54 23.36
C SER A 754 -24.53 -15.02 24.32
N VAL A 755 -24.91 -15.72 25.40
CA VAL A 755 -24.02 -16.12 26.51
C VAL A 755 -24.29 -17.55 26.99
N ASN A 756 -23.30 -18.12 27.67
CA ASN A 756 -23.34 -19.39 28.39
C ASN A 756 -23.22 -19.19 29.91
N GLU A 757 -23.45 -20.26 30.70
CA GLU A 757 -23.49 -20.20 32.17
C GLU A 757 -22.19 -19.73 32.81
N ASN A 758 -21.06 -19.97 32.16
CA ASN A 758 -19.72 -19.68 32.67
C ASN A 758 -19.10 -18.40 32.06
N ASP A 759 -19.86 -17.62 31.27
CA ASP A 759 -19.33 -16.40 30.67
C ASP A 759 -19.27 -15.27 31.69
N GLU A 760 -18.13 -14.58 31.78
CA GLU A 760 -17.98 -13.36 32.58
C GLU A 760 -18.44 -12.13 31.78
N ILE A 761 -19.33 -11.32 32.36
CA ILE A 761 -19.89 -10.13 31.71
C ILE A 761 -19.42 -8.87 32.45
N LEU A 762 -18.80 -7.94 31.72
CA LEU A 762 -18.47 -6.61 32.23
C LEU A 762 -19.52 -5.61 31.76
N LEU A 763 -20.21 -4.96 32.70
CA LEU A 763 -21.10 -3.84 32.43
C LEU A 763 -20.45 -2.56 32.90
N VAL A 764 -20.28 -1.62 31.96
CA VAL A 764 -19.74 -0.30 32.24
C VAL A 764 -20.85 0.72 32.08
N THR A 765 -21.12 1.46 33.15
CA THR A 765 -21.99 2.63 33.11
C THR A 765 -21.12 3.87 32.92
N GLU A 766 -21.49 4.76 32.01
CA GLU A 766 -20.84 6.07 31.92
C GLU A 766 -21.30 6.93 33.10
N LYS A 767 -20.34 7.30 33.96
CA LYS A 767 -20.58 8.29 35.00
C LYS A 767 -20.37 9.68 34.41
N VAL A 768 -21.37 10.54 34.51
CA VAL A 768 -21.26 11.91 34.03
C VAL A 768 -20.61 12.74 35.12
N TYR A 769 -19.38 13.17 34.89
CA TYR A 769 -18.69 14.09 35.79
C TYR A 769 -18.91 15.52 35.33
N ILE A 770 -19.52 16.33 36.19
CA ILE A 770 -19.64 17.77 35.98
C ILE A 770 -18.65 18.43 36.93
N THR A 771 -17.66 19.11 36.34
CA THR A 771 -16.64 19.84 37.09
C THR A 771 -16.87 21.35 37.03
N THR A 772 -16.59 22.04 38.12
CA THR A 772 -16.41 23.50 38.12
C THR A 772 -14.94 23.85 37.88
N PRO A 773 -14.61 25.09 37.47
CA PRO A 773 -13.23 25.57 37.56
C PRO A 773 -12.71 25.45 39.00
N ILE A 774 -11.40 25.29 39.14
CA ILE A 774 -10.74 25.30 40.46
C ILE A 774 -10.82 26.71 41.02
N TYR A 775 -11.43 26.85 42.19
CA TYR A 775 -11.55 28.15 42.86
C TYR A 775 -10.28 28.43 43.66
N TYR A 776 -9.55 29.48 43.26
CA TYR A 776 -8.35 29.90 43.98
C TYR A 776 -8.76 30.61 45.28
N PRO A 777 -8.32 30.14 46.46
CA PRO A 777 -8.69 30.73 47.75
C PRO A 777 -8.17 32.17 47.92
N ASN A 778 -7.17 32.57 47.12
CA ASN A 778 -6.58 33.91 47.14
C ASN A 778 -7.28 34.92 46.21
N SER A 779 -8.28 34.48 45.43
CA SER A 779 -9.03 35.37 44.54
C SER A 779 -10.26 35.95 45.24
N THR A 780 -10.54 37.24 45.03
CA THR A 780 -11.78 37.83 45.53
C THR A 780 -12.97 37.18 44.85
N LEU A 781 -13.93 36.71 45.66
CA LEU A 781 -15.17 36.13 45.15
C LEU A 781 -15.82 37.14 44.19
N HIS A 782 -16.08 36.70 42.96
CA HIS A 782 -16.68 37.53 41.93
C HIS A 782 -17.77 36.76 41.20
N ILE A 783 -18.67 37.47 40.52
CA ILE A 783 -19.85 36.90 39.85
C ILE A 783 -19.55 35.68 38.96
N GLY A 784 -18.39 35.64 38.28
CA GLY A 784 -17.96 34.48 37.50
C GLY A 784 -17.79 33.15 38.29
N HIS A 785 -17.46 33.22 39.59
CA HIS A 785 -17.37 32.05 40.48
C HIS A 785 -18.76 31.47 40.76
N ALA A 786 -19.72 32.34 41.11
CA ALA A 786 -21.12 31.97 41.33
C ALA A 786 -21.78 31.47 40.03
N TYR A 787 -21.54 32.16 38.91
CA TYR A 787 -22.06 31.81 37.60
C TYR A 787 -21.66 30.39 37.17
N SER A 788 -20.38 30.05 37.31
CA SER A 788 -19.87 28.71 36.96
C SER A 788 -20.50 27.62 37.84
N THR A 789 -20.64 27.86 39.14
CA THR A 789 -21.28 26.92 40.08
C THR A 789 -22.77 26.72 39.76
N VAL A 790 -23.50 27.80 39.50
CA VAL A 790 -24.95 27.76 39.22
C VAL A 790 -25.24 27.06 37.89
N ILE A 791 -24.44 27.31 36.84
CA ILE A 791 -24.58 26.59 35.56
C ILE A 791 -24.33 25.10 35.76
N ALA A 792 -23.25 24.76 36.45
CA ALA A 792 -22.85 23.37 36.63
C ALA A 792 -23.88 22.59 37.49
N ASP A 793 -24.45 23.21 38.54
CA ASP A 793 -25.56 22.62 39.31
C ASP A 793 -26.85 22.49 38.49
N SER A 794 -27.20 23.52 37.71
CA SER A 794 -28.39 23.49 36.84
C SER A 794 -28.28 22.38 35.79
N TYR A 795 -27.10 22.23 35.19
CA TYR A 795 -26.81 21.18 34.22
C TYR A 795 -26.81 19.79 34.86
N LYS A 796 -26.28 19.66 36.09
CA LYS A 796 -26.34 18.42 36.87
C LYS A 796 -27.78 17.98 37.11
N ARG A 797 -28.64 18.87 37.60
CA ARG A 797 -30.06 18.56 37.84
C ARG A 797 -30.79 18.18 36.56
N PHE A 798 -30.50 18.87 35.46
CA PHE A 798 -31.02 18.51 34.14
C PHE A 798 -30.62 17.07 33.74
N ARG A 799 -29.34 16.72 33.86
CA ARG A 799 -28.80 15.38 33.53
C ARG A 799 -29.36 14.27 34.44
N ILE A 800 -29.49 14.54 35.74
CA ILE A 800 -30.15 13.61 36.68
C ILE A 800 -31.61 13.39 36.28
N ASN A 801 -32.34 14.45 35.91
CA ASN A 801 -33.71 14.33 35.43
C ASN A 801 -33.84 13.57 34.10
N THR A 802 -32.76 13.50 33.30
CA THR A 802 -32.72 12.68 32.07
C THR A 802 -32.27 11.24 32.33
N GLY A 803 -32.06 10.85 33.59
CA GLY A 803 -31.70 9.48 33.99
C GLY A 803 -30.21 9.18 34.04
N ASP A 804 -29.35 10.19 33.94
CA ASP A 804 -27.89 9.99 34.04
C ASP A 804 -27.46 9.84 35.51
N ASP A 805 -26.44 9.01 35.77
CA ASP A 805 -25.74 8.92 37.06
C ASP A 805 -24.63 9.99 37.10
N VAL A 806 -24.93 11.14 37.73
CA VAL A 806 -24.11 12.37 37.64
C VAL A 806 -23.39 12.68 38.95
N TYR A 807 -22.08 12.78 38.88
CA TYR A 807 -21.23 13.24 39.98
C TYR A 807 -20.81 14.70 39.74
N PHE A 808 -20.99 15.53 40.77
CA PHE A 808 -20.58 16.93 40.75
C PHE A 808 -19.27 17.07 41.52
N LEU A 809 -18.21 17.44 40.82
CA LEU A 809 -16.89 17.67 41.40
C LEU A 809 -16.56 19.16 41.39
N THR A 810 -16.31 19.71 42.57
CA THR A 810 -15.74 21.06 42.73
C THR A 810 -14.38 20.92 43.37
N GLY A 811 -13.37 21.59 42.83
CA GLY A 811 -12.02 21.63 43.38
C GLY A 811 -11.74 22.96 44.06
N SER A 812 -11.15 22.93 45.24
CA SER A 812 -10.48 24.08 45.86
C SER A 812 -8.97 23.85 45.81
N ASP A 813 -8.20 24.91 45.56
CA ASP A 813 -6.73 24.87 45.63
C ASP A 813 -6.27 24.99 47.10
N GLU A 814 -6.72 24.06 47.96
CA GLU A 814 -6.33 23.99 49.38
C GLU A 814 -5.47 22.75 49.66
N HIS A 815 -4.41 22.95 50.45
CA HIS A 815 -3.56 21.86 50.95
C HIS A 815 -4.23 21.17 52.14
N VAL A 816 -4.72 19.94 51.94
CA VAL A 816 -5.10 19.05 53.05
C VAL A 816 -3.83 18.64 53.80
N THR A 817 -3.79 18.84 55.12
CA THR A 817 -2.76 18.28 55.99
C THR A 817 -3.08 16.82 56.28
N VAL A 818 -2.10 15.94 56.13
CA VAL A 818 -2.12 14.58 56.68
C VAL A 818 -1.02 14.52 57.72
N ASN A 819 -1.36 14.17 58.96
CA ASN A 819 -0.40 14.02 60.07
C ASN A 819 0.46 15.28 60.34
N ASN A 820 -0.14 16.47 60.29
CA ASN A 820 0.53 17.75 60.58
C ASN A 820 1.73 18.11 59.68
N GLU A 821 1.96 17.43 58.56
CA GLU A 821 2.96 17.87 57.57
C GLU A 821 2.30 18.38 56.29
N LYS A 822 2.80 19.53 55.81
CA LYS A 822 2.29 20.26 54.64
C LYS A 822 3.06 19.80 53.40
N MET A 823 2.36 19.31 52.38
CA MET A 823 2.99 19.13 51.06
C MET A 823 2.90 20.44 50.23
N SER A 824 4.02 21.18 50.20
CA SER A 824 4.41 22.24 49.24
C SER A 824 4.26 23.73 49.64
N LYS A 825 4.94 24.54 48.80
CA LYS A 825 5.73 25.77 49.02
C LYS A 825 4.90 27.06 49.00
N SER A 826 4.41 27.51 50.16
CA SER A 826 4.39 28.94 50.56
C SER A 826 3.69 29.11 51.91
N LEU A 827 4.16 30.10 52.67
CA LEU A 827 3.71 30.47 54.01
C LEU A 827 2.69 31.61 53.90
N GLY A 828 1.42 31.32 54.22
CA GLY A 828 0.34 32.30 54.29
C GLY A 828 -0.84 31.73 55.08
N ASN A 829 -1.42 32.55 55.96
CA ASN A 829 -2.30 32.19 57.08
C ASN A 829 -3.51 31.34 56.70
N VAL A 830 -3.67 30.19 57.36
CA VAL A 830 -4.88 29.36 57.32
C VAL A 830 -5.76 29.75 58.51
N VAL A 831 -7.00 30.15 58.26
CA VAL A 831 -8.01 30.37 59.32
C VAL A 831 -8.93 29.15 59.34
N ASN A 832 -9.16 28.59 60.53
CA ASN A 832 -9.97 27.39 60.68
C ASN A 832 -11.46 27.69 60.44
N PRO A 833 -12.14 27.02 59.50
CA PRO A 833 -13.56 27.27 59.22
C PRO A 833 -14.48 27.06 60.43
N LEU A 834 -14.08 26.17 61.36
CA LEU A 834 -14.83 25.94 62.59
C LEU A 834 -14.79 27.16 63.52
N GLU A 835 -13.66 27.87 63.59
CA GLU A 835 -13.52 29.09 64.40
C GLU A 835 -14.37 30.26 63.86
N LEU A 836 -14.55 30.34 62.53
CA LEU A 836 -15.40 31.36 61.91
C LEU A 836 -16.89 31.08 62.12
N ILE A 837 -17.28 29.80 62.10
CA ILE A 837 -18.67 29.37 62.38
C ILE A 837 -19.01 29.65 63.84
N ASP A 838 -18.09 29.34 64.77
CA ASP A 838 -18.30 29.59 66.20
C ASP A 838 -18.36 31.08 66.52
N LYS A 839 -17.61 31.93 65.80
CA LYS A 839 -17.53 33.36 66.06
C LYS A 839 -18.67 34.19 65.45
N TYR A 840 -19.20 33.79 64.30
CA TYR A 840 -20.17 34.60 63.54
C TYR A 840 -21.50 33.90 63.25
N GLY A 841 -21.60 32.60 63.55
CA GLY A 841 -22.78 31.77 63.27
C GLY A 841 -22.84 31.29 61.82
N ALA A 842 -23.28 30.03 61.64
CA ALA A 842 -23.32 29.37 60.33
C ALA A 842 -24.17 30.11 59.28
N ASP A 843 -25.27 30.75 59.72
CA ASP A 843 -26.18 31.45 58.83
C ASP A 843 -25.66 32.83 58.40
N SER A 844 -24.92 33.53 59.26
CA SER A 844 -24.25 34.79 58.89
C SER A 844 -23.14 34.55 57.86
N LEU A 845 -22.40 33.44 58.01
CA LEU A 845 -21.35 33.03 57.08
C LEU A 845 -21.94 32.63 55.71
N ARG A 846 -23.06 31.90 55.70
CA ARG A 846 -23.82 31.58 54.48
C ARG A 846 -24.37 32.83 53.81
N TYR A 847 -24.96 33.75 54.57
CA TYR A 847 -25.50 35.00 54.04
C TYR A 847 -24.41 35.88 53.40
N PHE A 848 -23.23 35.95 54.00
CA PHE A 848 -22.09 36.68 53.45
C PHE A 848 -21.60 36.07 52.13
N LEU A 849 -21.48 34.74 52.05
CA LEU A 849 -21.07 34.03 50.82
C LEU A 849 -22.10 34.11 49.69
N MET A 850 -23.40 34.26 50.00
CA MET A 850 -24.45 34.37 48.98
C MET A 850 -24.70 35.80 48.47
N LYS A 851 -24.13 36.85 49.10
CA LYS A 851 -24.44 38.25 48.76
C LYS A 851 -23.44 38.93 47.82
N SER A 852 -22.33 38.30 47.43
CA SER A 852 -21.28 38.89 46.58
C SER A 852 -21.11 38.18 45.24
#